data_AF-A0A388PSM1-F1
#
_entry.id   AF-A0A388PSM1-F1
#
_cell.length_a   1.000
_cell.length_b   1.000
_cell.length_c   1.000
_cell.angle_alpha   90.00
_cell.angle_beta   90.00
_cell.angle_gamma   90.00
#
_symmetry.space_group_name_H-M   'P 1'
#
loop_
_entity.id
_entity.type
_entity.pdbx_description
1 polymer ?
#
loop_
_entity_poly.entity_id
_entity_poly.type
_entity_poly.pdbx_seq_one_letter_code
_entity_poly.pdbx_strand_id
1 'polypeptide(L)'
;MRLPVLPCLILAAASLSAATPAVAAEPVTTFNTTAPTDDLKGNLPAQVLFAQSQVIPARPREGDRQPHLIGSRKTLLMVRLVAPNGTAPLLVTAKSKDGKEWGTLTMNPPNLLPKTAYHLDGVPEKGLDFAPADKTVSTVRGGTEIGKLSDPSGAALRERLRTVALVEIRTADGQWTRDIHLPAGEGLDGKVVRVIAGAGYGSTIHYGERTVGIGRGQTQTFQCAGGRWFRDGELENNALAYARDAWSAVLPAEWVQPGLSLRFRRGTAVGELGAVEVGAPTQLLIHTIDLGFLTPPRDAFAFAKDPTAHREYFQTVPVSRLIISQYAPLHLTEVMLPDGQLLKDADPSKGGWHQGTMRQHIGKELISHGIDNANYGLHTTAGRGESSHPYVAAQLAAHNSRGVYSNGVQVHGGSGGNGMVTLDNSLGNEFSHEVGHNYGLGHYVDGFKGSVHRSADAINSTWGWDADKNRFIPNFGPTRTGKGTTLQESTQEPFDGRPFGLDAMAGGSPFSAFNRFTLYTPNTAAIIQKFLEGKAVFDAASPTGFSKWNPATARMEPYQHRLKGAAEGSAPRKPQTFGVPVVTLVGYYDPTAAMRTYAYPALHGALGFCYPDDSVSLKRDDCQLVVETKTGTLRFRLEGKRLDPAVMNKYHVNVPASSQPRSVAVVCGGKVLDQRPIIPVADKPTFTVNGVK
;
A
#
# COMPACT_ATOMS: atom_id res chain seq x y z
N MET A 1 65.21 -16.89 -82.84
CA MET A 1 64.46 -15.64 -82.58
C MET A 1 63.70 -15.85 -81.27
N ARG A 2 64.12 -15.18 -80.20
CA ARG A 2 63.58 -15.34 -78.84
C ARG A 2 62.33 -14.46 -78.69
N LEU A 3 61.25 -15.00 -78.12
CA LEU A 3 60.10 -14.25 -77.59
C LEU A 3 59.91 -14.66 -76.13
N PRO A 4 59.73 -13.71 -75.19
CA PRO A 4 59.79 -13.98 -73.76
C PRO A 4 58.40 -14.33 -73.18
N VAL A 5 58.46 -15.16 -72.14
CA VAL A 5 57.36 -15.54 -71.24
C VAL A 5 57.07 -14.39 -70.27
N LEU A 6 55.80 -14.02 -70.11
CA LEU A 6 55.30 -13.06 -69.12
C LEU A 6 54.43 -13.82 -68.10
N PRO A 7 54.73 -13.79 -66.78
CA PRO A 7 53.82 -14.26 -65.75
C PRO A 7 53.20 -13.07 -64.98
N CYS A 8 51.88 -13.01 -64.85
CA CYS A 8 51.19 -12.17 -63.86
C CYS A 8 49.77 -12.73 -63.62
N LEU A 9 49.57 -13.41 -62.50
CA LEU A 9 49.00 -12.91 -61.24
C LEU A 9 47.46 -13.04 -61.21
N ILE A 10 47.01 -14.14 -60.60
CA ILE A 10 45.63 -14.36 -60.18
C ILE A 10 45.42 -13.59 -58.87
N LEU A 11 44.63 -12.50 -58.90
CA LEU A 11 44.14 -11.85 -57.69
C LEU A 11 42.91 -12.62 -57.17
N ALA A 12 43.07 -13.30 -56.04
CA ALA A 12 41.96 -13.79 -55.23
C ALA A 12 41.43 -12.64 -54.37
N ALA A 13 40.19 -12.19 -54.64
CA ALA A 13 39.49 -11.23 -53.81
C ALA A 13 38.97 -11.92 -52.54
N ALA A 14 39.69 -11.77 -51.44
CA ALA A 14 39.20 -12.13 -50.11
C ALA A 14 38.29 -11.01 -49.59
N SER A 15 36.97 -11.24 -49.61
CA SER A 15 36.00 -10.38 -48.93
C SER A 15 36.11 -10.59 -47.41
N LEU A 16 36.87 -9.72 -46.74
CA LEU A 16 36.84 -9.60 -45.27
C LEU A 16 35.49 -8.98 -44.87
N SER A 17 34.53 -9.84 -44.51
CA SER A 17 33.37 -9.43 -43.73
C SER A 17 33.87 -9.02 -42.35
N ALA A 18 33.93 -7.71 -42.10
CA ALA A 18 34.15 -7.16 -40.77
C ALA A 18 32.95 -7.55 -39.89
N ALA A 19 33.07 -8.65 -39.15
CA ALA A 19 32.15 -8.97 -38.08
C ALA A 19 32.24 -7.85 -37.04
N THR A 20 31.17 -7.07 -36.91
CA THR A 20 30.96 -6.18 -35.77
C THR A 20 31.12 -7.00 -34.50
N PRO A 21 31.96 -6.59 -33.53
CA PRO A 21 32.05 -7.30 -32.27
C PRO A 21 30.67 -7.20 -31.61
N ALA A 22 30.07 -8.36 -31.34
CA ALA A 22 28.88 -8.44 -30.51
C ALA A 22 29.22 -7.80 -29.17
N VAL A 23 28.56 -6.69 -28.84
CA VAL A 23 28.59 -6.13 -27.49
C VAL A 23 28.07 -7.25 -26.59
N ALA A 24 28.94 -7.79 -25.74
CA ALA A 24 28.56 -8.82 -24.78
C ALA A 24 27.45 -8.24 -23.89
N ALA A 25 26.22 -8.73 -24.06
CA ALA A 25 25.13 -8.38 -23.16
C ALA A 25 25.57 -8.67 -21.73
N GLU A 26 25.40 -7.70 -20.82
CA GLU A 26 25.77 -7.88 -19.42
C GLU A 26 25.17 -9.19 -18.85
N PRO A 27 25.92 -9.96 -18.04
CA PRO A 27 25.43 -11.21 -17.49
C PRO A 27 24.21 -10.97 -16.58
N VAL A 28 23.07 -11.54 -16.96
CA VAL A 28 21.80 -11.45 -16.21
C VAL A 28 21.92 -12.14 -14.85
N THR A 29 21.67 -11.40 -13.78
CA THR A 29 21.61 -11.90 -12.39
C THR A 29 20.21 -12.46 -12.12
N THR A 30 20.10 -13.79 -12.00
CA THR A 30 18.82 -14.49 -11.87
C THR A 30 18.51 -14.82 -10.42
N PHE A 31 17.34 -14.40 -9.93
CA PHE A 31 16.92 -14.66 -8.55
C PHE A 31 16.51 -16.12 -8.31
N ASN A 32 15.54 -16.60 -9.07
CA ASN A 32 15.05 -17.97 -8.96
C ASN A 32 15.80 -18.90 -9.92
N THR A 33 16.86 -19.50 -9.40
CA THR A 33 17.68 -20.51 -10.10
C THR A 33 17.28 -21.95 -9.75
N THR A 34 16.22 -22.14 -8.95
CA THR A 34 15.76 -23.47 -8.55
C THR A 34 15.29 -24.26 -9.76
N ALA A 35 15.53 -25.57 -9.77
CA ALA A 35 15.05 -26.44 -10.84
C ALA A 35 13.51 -26.46 -10.84
N PRO A 36 12.85 -26.26 -12.00
CA PRO A 36 11.39 -26.32 -12.07
C PRO A 36 10.89 -27.74 -11.74
N THR A 37 9.86 -27.82 -10.92
CA THR A 37 9.12 -29.05 -10.60
C THR A 37 7.88 -29.16 -11.48
N ASP A 38 7.40 -30.37 -11.75
CA ASP A 38 6.20 -30.55 -12.57
C ASP A 38 4.92 -30.40 -11.75
N ASP A 39 4.11 -29.39 -12.09
CA ASP A 39 2.80 -29.14 -11.49
C ASP A 39 1.65 -29.69 -12.35
N LEU A 40 1.92 -30.02 -13.61
CA LEU A 40 0.94 -30.32 -14.65
C LEU A 40 0.64 -31.81 -14.76
N LYS A 41 -0.57 -32.14 -15.22
CA LYS A 41 -0.91 -33.49 -15.71
C LYS A 41 -0.87 -33.49 -17.24
N GLY A 42 -0.05 -34.36 -17.83
CA GLY A 42 0.07 -34.50 -19.29
C GLY A 42 1.50 -34.78 -19.74
N ASN A 43 1.80 -34.47 -21.00
CA ASN A 43 3.12 -34.67 -21.61
C ASN A 43 3.90 -33.35 -21.81
N LEU A 44 3.50 -32.29 -21.11
CA LEU A 44 4.19 -31.00 -21.05
C LEU A 44 4.54 -30.70 -19.58
N PRO A 45 5.61 -31.29 -19.03
CA PRO A 45 5.97 -31.08 -17.63
C PRO A 45 6.45 -29.64 -17.40
N ALA A 46 5.85 -28.94 -16.43
CA ALA A 46 6.17 -27.54 -16.15
C ALA A 46 5.80 -27.11 -14.73
N GLN A 47 6.58 -26.18 -14.18
CA GLN A 47 6.26 -25.47 -12.96
C GLN A 47 5.34 -24.29 -13.29
N VAL A 48 4.28 -24.10 -12.50
CA VAL A 48 3.36 -22.98 -12.62
C VAL A 48 3.49 -22.08 -11.39
N LEU A 49 3.66 -20.79 -11.65
CA LEU A 49 3.69 -19.74 -10.64
C LEU A 49 2.68 -18.67 -11.03
N PHE A 50 2.09 -18.03 -10.04
CA PHE A 50 1.21 -16.88 -10.22
C PHE A 50 1.83 -15.64 -9.56
N ALA A 51 1.35 -14.44 -9.87
CA ALA A 51 1.62 -13.25 -9.08
C ALA A 51 0.39 -12.35 -8.98
N GLN A 52 0.08 -11.95 -7.74
CA GLN A 52 -0.95 -10.97 -7.40
C GLN A 52 -0.35 -9.87 -6.52
N SER A 53 -0.49 -9.90 -5.20
CA SER A 53 0.32 -9.02 -4.34
C SER A 53 1.80 -9.43 -4.33
N GLN A 54 2.03 -10.72 -4.51
CA GLN A 54 3.34 -11.35 -4.56
C GLN A 54 3.31 -12.58 -5.46
N VAL A 55 4.48 -13.13 -5.80
CA VAL A 55 4.61 -14.41 -6.50
C VAL A 55 4.16 -15.55 -5.59
N ILE A 56 3.32 -16.43 -6.12
CA ILE A 56 2.65 -17.54 -5.44
C ILE A 56 2.90 -18.81 -6.25
N PRO A 57 3.49 -19.87 -5.68
CA PRO A 57 3.61 -21.14 -6.39
C PRO A 57 2.25 -21.83 -6.52
N ALA A 58 1.98 -22.49 -7.65
CA ALA A 58 0.77 -23.31 -7.80
C ALA A 58 0.73 -24.47 -6.79
N ARG A 59 1.91 -24.96 -6.40
CA ARG A 59 2.11 -25.94 -5.34
C ARG A 59 3.20 -25.44 -4.37
N PRO A 60 2.81 -24.89 -3.21
CA PRO A 60 3.78 -24.51 -2.18
C PRO A 60 4.61 -25.70 -1.73
N ARG A 61 5.82 -25.43 -1.26
CA ARG A 61 6.69 -26.46 -0.68
C ARG A 61 6.13 -26.91 0.66
N GLU A 62 6.51 -28.11 1.08
CA GLU A 62 6.17 -28.58 2.43
C GLU A 62 6.71 -27.60 3.49
N GLY A 63 5.85 -27.22 4.43
CA GLY A 63 6.18 -26.25 5.47
C GLY A 63 6.24 -24.78 5.03
N ASP A 64 5.99 -24.48 3.75
CA ASP A 64 5.95 -23.10 3.25
C ASP A 64 4.53 -22.53 3.32
N ARG A 65 4.32 -21.50 4.15
CA ARG A 65 3.04 -20.81 4.25
C ARG A 65 3.02 -19.66 3.25
N GLN A 66 2.34 -19.88 2.12
CA GLN A 66 2.14 -18.90 1.05
C GLN A 66 0.66 -18.51 0.97
N PRO A 67 0.34 -17.28 0.53
CA PRO A 67 -1.03 -16.95 0.13
C PRO A 67 -1.43 -17.74 -1.12
N HIS A 68 -2.73 -17.94 -1.32
CA HIS A 68 -3.32 -18.51 -2.53
C HIS A 68 -3.93 -17.43 -3.44
N LEU A 69 -4.47 -17.78 -4.60
CA LEU A 69 -5.05 -16.76 -5.48
C LEU A 69 -6.28 -16.10 -4.87
N ILE A 70 -6.35 -14.79 -4.95
CA ILE A 70 -7.51 -13.97 -4.59
C ILE A 70 -8.45 -13.94 -5.78
N GLY A 71 -9.74 -14.19 -5.53
CA GLY A 71 -10.77 -14.11 -6.58
C GLY A 71 -10.91 -12.71 -7.16
N SER A 72 -11.22 -12.64 -8.46
CA SER A 72 -11.45 -11.37 -9.18
C SER A 72 -10.26 -10.40 -9.11
N ARG A 73 -9.02 -10.88 -9.11
CA ARG A 73 -7.83 -10.02 -9.15
C ARG A 73 -6.94 -10.43 -10.31
N LYS A 74 -6.50 -9.44 -11.10
CA LYS A 74 -5.57 -9.61 -12.23
C LYS A 74 -4.34 -10.38 -11.75
N THR A 75 -3.94 -11.41 -12.52
CA THR A 75 -2.89 -12.33 -12.10
C THR A 75 -1.86 -12.49 -13.20
N LEU A 76 -0.59 -12.25 -12.90
CA LEU A 76 0.49 -12.71 -13.76
C LEU A 76 0.60 -14.23 -13.63
N LEU A 77 0.52 -14.95 -14.73
CA LEU A 77 0.80 -16.37 -14.83
C LEU A 77 2.21 -16.54 -15.39
N MET A 78 3.02 -17.36 -14.73
CA MET A 78 4.36 -17.75 -15.17
C MET A 78 4.47 -19.26 -15.28
N VAL A 79 5.16 -19.73 -16.31
CA VAL A 79 5.36 -21.17 -16.58
C VAL A 79 6.82 -21.43 -16.91
N ARG A 80 7.46 -22.31 -16.14
CA ARG A 80 8.84 -22.75 -16.36
C ARG A 80 8.83 -24.20 -16.82
N LEU A 81 9.21 -24.42 -18.07
CA LEU A 81 9.20 -25.76 -18.67
C LEU A 81 10.31 -26.62 -18.06
N VAL A 82 10.01 -27.85 -17.64
CA VAL A 82 11.03 -28.80 -17.14
C VAL A 82 11.96 -29.22 -18.29
N ALA A 83 11.40 -29.39 -19.49
CA ALA A 83 12.14 -29.61 -20.73
C ALA A 83 11.86 -28.46 -21.71
N PRO A 84 12.72 -27.43 -21.79
CA PRO A 84 12.46 -26.21 -22.57
C PRO A 84 12.63 -26.38 -24.09
N ASN A 85 13.00 -27.57 -24.58
CA ASN A 85 13.32 -27.84 -25.98
C ASN A 85 12.19 -27.45 -26.95
N GLY A 86 12.58 -26.97 -28.13
CA GLY A 86 11.67 -26.57 -29.22
C GLY A 86 11.45 -25.07 -29.33
N THR A 87 10.86 -24.64 -30.45
CA THR A 87 10.62 -23.22 -30.79
C THR A 87 9.14 -22.85 -30.87
N ALA A 88 8.24 -23.83 -30.69
CA ALA A 88 6.80 -23.60 -30.77
C ALA A 88 6.32 -22.62 -29.66
N PRO A 89 5.32 -21.77 -29.96
CA PRO A 89 4.72 -20.89 -28.98
C PRO A 89 4.03 -21.70 -27.87
N LEU A 90 4.04 -21.16 -26.66
CA LEU A 90 3.30 -21.70 -25.52
C LEU A 90 1.95 -20.98 -25.41
N LEU A 91 0.87 -21.74 -25.43
CA LEU A 91 -0.49 -21.24 -25.28
C LEU A 91 -1.07 -21.68 -23.94
N VAL A 92 -1.89 -20.84 -23.32
CA VAL A 92 -2.68 -21.18 -22.14
C VAL A 92 -4.15 -20.92 -22.41
N THR A 93 -5.01 -21.88 -22.09
CA THR A 93 -6.47 -21.75 -22.14
C THR A 93 -7.03 -21.82 -20.73
N ALA A 94 -7.75 -20.79 -20.32
CA ALA A 94 -8.41 -20.75 -19.01
C ALA A 94 -9.84 -21.30 -19.12
N LYS A 95 -10.22 -22.15 -18.16
CA LYS A 95 -11.54 -22.75 -18.08
C LYS A 95 -12.17 -22.50 -16.71
N SER A 96 -13.48 -22.28 -16.72
CA SER A 96 -14.32 -22.20 -15.52
C SER A 96 -14.54 -23.59 -14.89
N LYS A 97 -15.20 -23.61 -13.72
CA LYS A 97 -15.57 -24.83 -12.99
C LYS A 97 -16.37 -25.83 -13.85
N ASP A 98 -17.22 -25.33 -14.74
CA ASP A 98 -18.08 -26.14 -15.61
C ASP A 98 -17.39 -26.56 -16.92
N GLY A 99 -16.09 -26.27 -17.06
CA GLY A 99 -15.31 -26.59 -18.26
C GLY A 99 -15.45 -25.59 -19.41
N LYS A 100 -16.33 -24.58 -19.29
CA LYS A 100 -16.45 -23.50 -20.28
C LYS A 100 -15.16 -22.70 -20.35
N GLU A 101 -14.64 -22.50 -21.56
CA GLU A 101 -13.45 -21.70 -21.82
C GLU A 101 -13.75 -20.20 -21.62
N TRP A 102 -12.90 -19.54 -20.84
CA TRP A 102 -12.85 -18.10 -20.74
C TRP A 102 -12.14 -17.49 -21.95
N GLY A 103 -11.06 -18.14 -22.39
CA GLY A 103 -10.27 -17.73 -23.55
C GLY A 103 -8.89 -18.40 -23.57
N THR A 104 -8.17 -18.15 -24.67
CA THR A 104 -6.79 -18.62 -24.89
C THR A 104 -5.85 -17.44 -25.06
N LEU A 105 -4.70 -17.48 -24.40
CA LEU A 105 -3.63 -16.50 -24.50
C LEU A 105 -2.36 -17.14 -25.07
N THR A 106 -1.66 -16.43 -25.93
CA THR A 106 -0.28 -16.73 -26.27
C THR A 106 0.63 -16.19 -25.18
N MET A 107 1.46 -17.06 -24.59
CA MET A 107 2.39 -16.66 -23.55
C MET A 107 3.60 -15.95 -24.15
N ASN A 108 4.05 -14.90 -23.46
CA ASN A 108 5.29 -14.20 -23.74
C ASN A 108 6.49 -15.11 -23.46
N PRO A 109 7.50 -15.17 -24.36
CA PRO A 109 8.73 -15.90 -24.12
C PRO A 109 9.55 -15.32 -22.95
N PRO A 110 10.52 -16.07 -22.40
CA PRO A 110 11.25 -15.66 -21.19
C PRO A 110 11.99 -14.32 -21.25
N ASN A 111 12.45 -13.90 -22.42
CA ASN A 111 13.09 -12.58 -22.60
C ASN A 111 12.13 -11.40 -22.41
N LEU A 112 10.81 -11.64 -22.48
CA LEU A 112 9.75 -10.66 -22.26
C LEU A 112 9.12 -10.76 -20.86
N LEU A 113 9.71 -11.54 -19.95
CA LEU A 113 9.28 -11.56 -18.55
C LEU A 113 9.35 -10.13 -17.95
N PRO A 114 8.39 -9.71 -17.11
CA PRO A 114 8.40 -8.38 -16.50
C PRO A 114 9.71 -8.05 -15.81
N LYS A 115 10.18 -6.81 -15.98
CA LYS A 115 11.40 -6.30 -15.34
C LYS A 115 11.17 -5.97 -13.87
N THR A 116 12.24 -5.68 -13.13
CA THR A 116 12.15 -5.28 -11.71
C THR A 116 11.78 -3.81 -11.55
N ALA A 117 11.33 -3.44 -10.36
CA ALA A 117 11.13 -2.08 -9.89
C ALA A 117 12.41 -1.22 -9.94
N TYR A 118 13.58 -1.86 -10.02
CA TYR A 118 14.89 -1.20 -10.10
C TYR A 118 15.37 -1.03 -11.54
N HIS A 119 14.68 -1.65 -12.51
CA HIS A 119 15.06 -1.55 -13.90
C HIS A 119 14.82 -0.14 -14.43
N LEU A 120 15.86 0.42 -15.04
CA LEU A 120 15.85 1.73 -15.66
C LEU A 120 15.66 1.60 -17.17
N ASP A 121 14.53 2.11 -17.64
CA ASP A 121 14.24 2.21 -19.07
C ASP A 121 15.09 3.32 -19.71
N GLY A 122 15.42 3.19 -21.00
CA GLY A 122 16.10 4.22 -21.78
C GLY A 122 17.60 4.37 -21.49
N VAL A 123 18.24 3.35 -20.92
CA VAL A 123 19.71 3.29 -20.82
C VAL A 123 20.30 3.09 -22.22
N PRO A 124 21.32 3.86 -22.64
CA PRO A 124 21.97 3.69 -23.94
C PRO A 124 22.53 2.28 -24.15
N GLU A 125 22.39 1.72 -25.36
CA GLU A 125 22.87 0.36 -25.68
C GLU A 125 24.39 0.18 -25.49
N LYS A 126 25.16 1.26 -25.67
CA LYS A 126 26.62 1.26 -25.47
C LYS A 126 27.03 1.24 -23.99
N GLY A 127 26.08 1.24 -23.05
CA GLY A 127 26.33 1.44 -21.63
C GLY A 127 26.59 2.92 -21.29
N LEU A 128 26.89 3.18 -20.02
CA LEU A 128 27.24 4.49 -19.50
C LEU A 128 28.71 4.51 -19.06
N ASP A 129 29.39 5.61 -19.35
CA ASP A 129 30.75 5.87 -18.88
C ASP A 129 30.72 7.02 -17.88
N PHE A 130 30.97 6.71 -16.61
CA PHE A 130 30.96 7.72 -15.54
C PHE A 130 32.25 8.56 -15.50
N ALA A 131 33.17 8.35 -16.44
CA ALA A 131 34.26 9.29 -16.71
C ALA A 131 33.74 10.52 -17.48
N PRO A 132 34.28 11.72 -17.21
CA PRO A 132 33.93 12.90 -17.99
C PRO A 132 34.49 12.80 -19.41
N ALA A 133 33.76 13.36 -20.38
CA ALA A 133 34.14 13.35 -21.78
C ALA A 133 35.49 14.03 -22.08
N ASP A 134 35.90 14.96 -21.22
CA ASP A 134 37.22 15.61 -21.26
C ASP A 134 37.70 15.97 -19.84
N LYS A 135 38.84 16.67 -19.75
CA LYS A 135 39.49 17.03 -18.48
C LYS A 135 38.97 18.32 -17.83
N THR A 136 37.95 18.97 -18.38
CA THR A 136 37.40 20.22 -17.81
C THR A 136 36.59 19.91 -16.56
N VAL A 137 36.98 20.53 -15.43
CA VAL A 137 36.38 20.31 -14.12
C VAL A 137 36.07 21.66 -13.44
N SER A 138 34.89 21.78 -12.85
CA SER A 138 34.55 22.87 -11.92
C SER A 138 34.26 22.29 -10.54
N THR A 139 34.88 22.83 -9.49
CA THR A 139 34.62 22.42 -8.10
C THR A 139 33.66 23.39 -7.40
N VAL A 140 32.62 22.86 -6.76
CA VAL A 140 31.70 23.61 -5.89
C VAL A 140 32.08 23.35 -4.43
N ARG A 141 32.42 24.42 -3.71
CA ARG A 141 32.83 24.41 -2.30
C ARG A 141 32.48 25.75 -1.65
N GLY A 142 32.42 25.79 -0.32
CA GLY A 142 32.03 26.97 0.46
C GLY A 142 30.53 27.03 0.73
N GLY A 143 30.14 27.48 1.94
CA GLY A 143 28.75 27.44 2.41
C GLY A 143 27.75 28.13 1.47
N THR A 144 28.10 29.29 0.92
CA THR A 144 27.24 30.03 -0.01
C THR A 144 26.99 29.26 -1.32
N GLU A 145 28.04 28.69 -1.93
CA GLU A 145 27.91 27.96 -3.19
C GLU A 145 27.21 26.61 -3.01
N ILE A 146 27.49 25.92 -1.89
CA ILE A 146 26.78 24.69 -1.54
C ILE A 146 25.31 24.97 -1.23
N GLY A 147 24.99 26.06 -0.54
CA GLY A 147 23.62 26.47 -0.25
C GLY A 147 22.77 26.67 -1.51
N LYS A 148 23.36 27.17 -2.60
CA LYS A 148 22.67 27.32 -3.90
C LYS A 148 22.23 25.99 -4.53
N LEU A 149 22.80 24.87 -4.12
CA LEU A 149 22.43 23.54 -4.65
C LEU A 149 21.08 23.03 -4.09
N SER A 150 20.52 23.70 -3.09
CA SER A 150 19.18 23.42 -2.56
C SER A 150 18.04 23.93 -3.45
N ASP A 151 18.35 24.73 -4.48
CA ASP A 151 17.38 25.16 -5.48
C ASP A 151 16.86 23.95 -6.29
N PRO A 152 15.55 23.64 -6.23
CA PRO A 152 14.97 22.50 -6.94
C PRO A 152 15.18 22.50 -8.46
N SER A 153 15.44 23.66 -9.07
CA SER A 153 15.73 23.75 -10.51
C SER A 153 17.14 23.28 -10.88
N GLY A 154 18.05 23.22 -9.91
CA GLY A 154 19.48 22.94 -10.14
C GLY A 154 20.18 24.00 -11.00
N ALA A 155 19.64 25.22 -11.11
CA ALA A 155 20.13 26.25 -12.03
C ALA A 155 21.61 26.57 -11.87
N ALA A 156 22.09 26.74 -10.62
CA ALA A 156 23.50 27.03 -10.34
C ALA A 156 24.43 25.91 -10.82
N LEU A 157 23.98 24.65 -10.75
CA LEU A 157 24.73 23.50 -11.24
C LEU A 157 24.69 23.42 -12.77
N ARG A 158 23.54 23.73 -13.38
CA ARG A 158 23.37 23.78 -14.85
C ARG A 158 24.31 24.77 -15.51
N GLU A 159 24.42 25.98 -14.96
CA GLU A 159 25.35 27.00 -15.49
C GLU A 159 26.79 26.49 -15.55
N ARG A 160 27.24 25.78 -14.51
CA ARG A 160 28.57 25.19 -14.47
C ARG A 160 28.72 24.07 -15.52
N LEU A 161 27.74 23.17 -15.60
CA LEU A 161 27.78 22.04 -16.54
C LEU A 161 27.80 22.46 -18.02
N ARG A 162 27.40 23.69 -18.37
CA ARG A 162 27.53 24.21 -19.74
C ARG A 162 28.99 24.35 -20.19
N THR A 163 29.90 24.68 -19.27
CA THR A 163 31.28 25.02 -19.61
C THR A 163 32.30 23.92 -19.30
N VAL A 164 31.94 22.95 -18.44
CA VAL A 164 32.83 21.85 -18.06
C VAL A 164 32.18 20.49 -18.28
N ALA A 165 32.99 19.44 -18.41
CA ALA A 165 32.54 18.05 -18.51
C ALA A 165 32.19 17.44 -17.15
N LEU A 166 32.86 17.87 -16.08
CA LEU A 166 32.62 17.42 -14.70
C LEU A 166 32.38 18.60 -13.75
N VAL A 167 31.31 18.52 -12.96
CA VAL A 167 31.18 19.32 -11.74
C VAL A 167 31.40 18.45 -10.51
N GLU A 168 32.36 18.84 -9.67
CA GLU A 168 32.64 18.16 -8.41
C GLU A 168 32.14 18.98 -7.22
N ILE A 169 31.20 18.43 -6.46
CA ILE A 169 30.59 19.04 -5.29
C ILE A 169 31.25 18.45 -4.05
N ARG A 170 31.85 19.28 -3.20
CA ARG A 170 32.49 18.86 -1.95
C ARG A 170 31.77 19.47 -0.76
N THR A 171 31.07 18.67 0.03
CA THR A 171 30.48 19.11 1.30
C THR A 171 31.47 18.90 2.46
N ALA A 172 31.37 19.73 3.49
CA ALA A 172 32.19 19.64 4.71
C ALA A 172 31.43 20.26 5.89
N ASP A 173 31.94 20.09 7.11
CA ASP A 173 31.37 20.79 8.28
C ASP A 173 31.45 22.31 8.05
N GLY A 174 30.32 23.01 8.22
CA GLY A 174 30.17 24.43 7.86
C GLY A 174 29.97 24.71 6.35
N GLN A 175 29.94 23.69 5.50
CA GLN A 175 29.72 23.78 4.04
C GLN A 175 28.77 22.66 3.59
N TRP A 176 27.53 22.73 4.02
CA TRP A 176 26.55 21.66 3.86
C TRP A 176 25.17 22.22 3.49
N THR A 177 24.42 21.43 2.72
CA THR A 177 23.00 21.60 2.47
C THR A 177 22.33 20.25 2.62
N ARG A 178 21.08 20.24 3.10
CA ARG A 178 20.30 19.00 3.22
C ARG A 178 19.98 18.39 1.87
N ASP A 179 19.69 19.23 0.87
CA ASP A 179 19.21 18.83 -0.44
C ASP A 179 20.15 19.37 -1.54
N ILE A 180 20.53 18.50 -2.47
CA ILE A 180 21.34 18.81 -3.66
C ILE A 180 20.53 18.39 -4.89
N HIS A 181 20.15 19.35 -5.74
CA HIS A 181 19.35 19.08 -6.93
C HIS A 181 20.20 19.08 -8.20
N LEU A 182 20.20 17.96 -8.93
CA LEU A 182 20.71 17.92 -10.30
C LEU A 182 19.68 18.57 -11.24
N PRO A 183 20.12 19.40 -12.21
CA PRO A 183 19.21 20.07 -13.13
C PRO A 183 18.55 19.08 -14.09
N ALA A 184 17.49 19.49 -14.79
CA ALA A 184 16.97 18.75 -15.93
C ALA A 184 18.10 18.41 -16.93
N GLY A 185 18.14 17.16 -17.40
CA GLY A 185 19.26 16.64 -18.18
C GLY A 185 19.27 17.07 -19.65
N GLU A 186 18.21 17.71 -20.15
CA GLU A 186 18.14 18.18 -21.54
C GLU A 186 19.33 19.10 -21.89
N GLY A 187 20.07 18.73 -22.94
CA GLY A 187 21.28 19.42 -23.39
C GLY A 187 22.53 19.17 -22.54
N LEU A 188 22.49 18.22 -21.60
CA LEU A 188 23.61 17.88 -20.71
C LEU A 188 24.18 16.48 -20.97
N ASP A 189 23.90 15.88 -22.12
CA ASP A 189 24.40 14.53 -22.45
C ASP A 189 25.94 14.46 -22.39
N GLY A 190 26.44 13.39 -21.76
CA GLY A 190 27.85 13.15 -21.46
C GLY A 190 28.40 13.94 -20.27
N LYS A 191 27.62 14.85 -19.66
CA LYS A 191 28.06 15.61 -18.49
C LYS A 191 28.03 14.75 -17.23
N VAL A 192 28.99 15.01 -16.34
CA VAL A 192 29.16 14.25 -15.09
C VAL A 192 29.03 15.18 -13.89
N VAL A 193 28.37 14.70 -12.84
CA VAL A 193 28.37 15.33 -11.52
C VAL A 193 28.92 14.33 -10.51
N ARG A 194 29.86 14.76 -9.68
CA ARG A 194 30.42 13.95 -8.58
C ARG A 194 30.22 14.67 -7.26
N VAL A 195 29.54 14.03 -6.32
CA VAL A 195 29.33 14.55 -4.96
C VAL A 195 30.21 13.77 -4.00
N ILE A 196 31.08 14.46 -3.28
CA ILE A 196 32.00 13.91 -2.27
C ILE A 196 31.57 14.48 -0.93
N ALA A 197 31.03 13.63 -0.07
CA ALA A 197 30.45 14.07 1.20
C ALA A 197 31.49 14.05 2.33
N GLY A 198 31.84 15.23 2.84
CA GLY A 198 32.75 15.39 3.99
C GLY A 198 32.08 15.90 5.27
N ALA A 199 30.83 16.36 5.19
CA ALA A 199 30.06 16.88 6.32
C ALA A 199 29.60 15.77 7.27
N GLY A 200 29.46 16.08 8.56
CA GLY A 200 28.88 15.19 9.57
C GLY A 200 27.41 14.85 9.31
N TYR A 201 26.64 15.78 8.72
CA TYR A 201 25.26 15.55 8.32
C TYR A 201 25.18 14.95 6.90
N GLY A 202 24.27 13.99 6.71
CA GLY A 202 23.95 13.45 5.38
C GLY A 202 23.23 14.47 4.50
N SER A 203 23.31 14.30 3.18
CA SER A 203 22.55 15.06 2.19
C SER A 203 21.67 14.12 1.36
N THR A 204 20.60 14.64 0.77
CA THR A 204 19.79 13.95 -0.25
C THR A 204 20.09 14.55 -1.60
N ILE A 205 20.50 13.72 -2.55
CA ILE A 205 20.73 14.12 -3.94
C ILE A 205 19.49 13.77 -4.76
N HIS A 206 18.90 14.76 -5.42
CA HIS A 206 17.73 14.63 -6.28
C HIS A 206 18.16 14.65 -7.75
N TYR A 207 17.76 13.64 -8.53
CA TYR A 207 18.16 13.46 -9.93
C TYR A 207 17.01 12.92 -10.78
N GLY A 208 16.22 13.84 -11.33
CA GLY A 208 14.88 13.54 -11.86
C GLY A 208 13.93 13.16 -10.72
N GLU A 209 13.09 12.16 -10.94
CA GLU A 209 12.14 11.63 -9.94
C GLU A 209 12.80 10.74 -8.85
N ARG A 210 14.13 10.60 -8.89
CA ARG A 210 14.88 9.69 -8.03
C ARG A 210 15.73 10.47 -7.03
N THR A 211 15.96 9.84 -5.88
CA THR A 211 16.81 10.38 -4.83
C THR A 211 17.81 9.36 -4.33
N VAL A 212 18.90 9.84 -3.76
CA VAL A 212 19.88 9.00 -3.04
C VAL A 212 20.44 9.78 -1.86
N GLY A 213 20.51 9.15 -0.70
CA GLY A 213 21.21 9.70 0.46
C GLY A 213 22.72 9.57 0.29
N ILE A 214 23.47 10.57 0.73
CA ILE A 214 24.94 10.54 0.80
C ILE A 214 25.40 11.00 2.19
N GLY A 215 26.24 10.20 2.82
CA GLY A 215 26.82 10.45 4.15
C GLY A 215 28.33 10.66 4.11
N ARG A 216 28.91 11.09 5.23
CA ARG A 216 30.34 11.37 5.36
C ARG A 216 31.22 10.23 4.83
N GLY A 217 32.24 10.58 4.05
CA GLY A 217 33.18 9.65 3.43
C GLY A 217 32.67 8.97 2.15
N GLN A 218 31.42 9.18 1.76
CA GLN A 218 30.86 8.61 0.54
C GLN A 218 31.09 9.52 -0.67
N THR A 219 31.17 8.90 -1.84
CA THR A 219 31.17 9.57 -3.14
C THR A 219 30.03 9.01 -3.98
N GLN A 220 29.28 9.87 -4.65
CA GLN A 220 28.28 9.49 -5.64
C GLN A 220 28.60 10.18 -6.97
N THR A 221 28.64 9.41 -8.06
CA THR A 221 28.89 9.92 -9.40
C THR A 221 27.64 9.73 -10.26
N PHE A 222 27.34 10.72 -11.10
CA PHE A 222 26.18 10.72 -11.98
C PHE A 222 26.63 11.12 -13.39
N GLN A 223 26.09 10.46 -14.40
CA GLN A 223 26.27 10.82 -15.81
C GLN A 223 24.89 11.13 -16.42
N CYS A 224 24.81 12.19 -17.20
CA CYS A 224 23.62 12.47 -18.00
C CYS A 224 23.72 11.82 -19.39
N ALA A 225 22.69 11.10 -19.80
CA ALA A 225 22.57 10.52 -21.13
C ALA A 225 21.11 10.49 -21.58
N GLY A 226 20.84 10.83 -22.85
CA GLY A 226 19.47 10.90 -23.37
C GLY A 226 18.58 11.87 -22.58
N GLY A 227 19.15 12.96 -22.08
CA GLY A 227 18.45 13.96 -21.27
C GLY A 227 18.13 13.53 -19.83
N ARG A 228 18.69 12.40 -19.35
CA ARG A 228 18.40 11.85 -18.02
C ARG A 228 19.68 11.57 -17.23
N TRP A 229 19.63 11.83 -15.93
CA TRP A 229 20.72 11.50 -15.01
C TRP A 229 20.64 10.05 -14.57
N PHE A 230 21.77 9.36 -14.65
CA PHE A 230 21.98 8.03 -14.11
C PHE A 230 23.08 8.07 -13.07
N ARG A 231 22.98 7.23 -12.05
CA ARG A 231 23.94 7.12 -10.95
C ARG A 231 24.83 5.91 -11.12
N ASP A 232 26.10 6.07 -10.78
CA ASP A 232 27.06 4.97 -10.79
C ASP A 232 26.63 3.84 -9.84
N GLY A 233 26.81 2.60 -10.30
CA GLY A 233 26.37 1.38 -9.60
C GLY A 233 24.86 1.12 -9.59
N GLU A 234 24.02 1.95 -10.23
CA GLU A 234 22.57 1.68 -10.29
C GLU A 234 22.16 0.80 -11.47
N LEU A 235 22.91 0.86 -12.58
CA LEU A 235 22.66 0.08 -13.79
C LEU A 235 22.77 -1.43 -13.59
N GLU A 236 23.58 -1.86 -12.62
CA GLU A 236 23.73 -3.26 -12.26
C GLU A 236 22.40 -3.91 -11.87
N ASN A 237 21.43 -3.11 -11.41
CA ASN A 237 20.08 -3.59 -11.11
C ASN A 237 19.24 -3.91 -12.37
N ASN A 238 19.62 -3.41 -13.55
CA ASN A 238 18.95 -3.76 -14.81
C ASN A 238 19.15 -5.23 -15.19
N ALA A 239 20.26 -5.82 -14.75
CA ALA A 239 20.57 -7.24 -14.95
C ALA A 239 19.72 -8.18 -14.10
N LEU A 240 18.96 -7.67 -13.12
CA LEU A 240 18.11 -8.49 -12.26
C LEU A 240 16.93 -9.07 -13.04
N ALA A 241 16.76 -10.39 -12.98
CA ALA A 241 15.60 -11.10 -13.50
C ALA A 241 15.04 -12.05 -12.43
N TYR A 242 13.71 -12.17 -12.37
CA TYR A 242 13.08 -13.15 -11.47
C TYR A 242 13.50 -14.58 -11.85
N ALA A 243 13.34 -14.96 -13.11
CA ALA A 243 13.76 -16.24 -13.69
C ALA A 243 14.13 -16.03 -15.17
N ARG A 244 14.97 -16.90 -15.75
CA ARG A 244 15.39 -16.80 -17.17
C ARG A 244 14.65 -17.74 -18.13
N ASP A 245 13.88 -18.67 -17.59
CA ASP A 245 13.20 -19.76 -18.27
C ASP A 245 11.66 -19.67 -18.15
N ALA A 246 11.15 -18.61 -17.51
CA ALA A 246 9.73 -18.43 -17.27
C ALA A 246 9.04 -17.73 -18.45
N TRP A 247 8.12 -18.44 -19.11
CA TRP A 247 7.11 -17.83 -19.97
C TRP A 247 6.08 -17.09 -19.12
N SER A 248 5.42 -16.07 -19.67
CA SER A 248 4.43 -15.32 -18.90
C SER A 248 3.19 -14.89 -19.69
N ALA A 249 2.05 -14.76 -19.01
CA ALA A 249 0.83 -14.14 -19.54
C ALA A 249 0.07 -13.47 -18.40
N VAL A 250 -0.76 -12.49 -18.70
CA VAL A 250 -1.60 -11.84 -17.67
C VAL A 250 -3.03 -12.38 -17.81
N LEU A 251 -3.51 -13.09 -16.79
CA LEU A 251 -4.90 -13.52 -16.69
C LEU A 251 -5.77 -12.32 -16.28
N PRO A 252 -6.82 -12.00 -17.04
CA PRO A 252 -7.83 -11.03 -16.63
C PRO A 252 -8.46 -11.39 -15.28
N ALA A 253 -8.85 -10.37 -14.51
CA ALA A 253 -9.38 -10.55 -13.16
C ALA A 253 -10.63 -11.44 -13.14
N GLU A 254 -11.52 -11.26 -14.12
CA GLU A 254 -12.76 -11.99 -14.29
C GLU A 254 -12.58 -13.49 -14.57
N TRP A 255 -11.40 -13.91 -15.06
CA TRP A 255 -11.09 -15.33 -15.26
C TRP A 255 -10.67 -16.02 -13.96
N VAL A 256 -10.15 -15.25 -12.99
CA VAL A 256 -9.65 -15.76 -11.71
C VAL A 256 -10.81 -15.94 -10.74
N GLN A 257 -11.51 -17.07 -10.90
CA GLN A 257 -12.66 -17.47 -10.09
C GLN A 257 -12.44 -18.87 -9.50
N PRO A 258 -13.13 -19.21 -8.40
CA PRO A 258 -13.15 -20.57 -7.86
C PRO A 258 -13.49 -21.62 -8.93
N GLY A 259 -12.67 -22.66 -9.00
CA GLY A 259 -12.78 -23.71 -10.04
C GLY A 259 -12.06 -23.39 -11.35
N LEU A 260 -11.25 -22.32 -11.40
CA LEU A 260 -10.32 -22.08 -12.49
C LEU A 260 -9.45 -23.32 -12.74
N SER A 261 -9.37 -23.72 -14.02
CA SER A 261 -8.36 -24.66 -14.50
C SER A 261 -7.66 -24.12 -15.73
N LEU A 262 -6.41 -24.51 -15.92
CA LEU A 262 -5.55 -24.02 -17.00
C LEU A 262 -5.06 -25.19 -17.85
N ARG A 263 -5.21 -25.06 -19.16
CA ARG A 263 -4.66 -26.01 -20.14
C ARG A 263 -3.56 -25.34 -20.95
N PHE A 264 -2.36 -25.89 -20.88
CA PHE A 264 -1.19 -25.45 -21.59
C PHE A 264 -0.98 -26.30 -22.84
N ARG A 265 -0.56 -25.66 -23.93
CA ARG A 265 -0.23 -26.36 -25.18
C ARG A 265 1.01 -25.78 -25.83
N ARG A 266 1.92 -26.66 -26.25
CA ARG A 266 3.12 -26.32 -27.03
C ARG A 266 3.30 -27.35 -28.14
N GLY A 267 2.98 -26.97 -29.38
CA GLY A 267 2.86 -27.95 -30.47
C GLY A 267 1.78 -28.99 -30.15
N THR A 268 2.18 -30.27 -30.10
CA THR A 268 1.33 -31.41 -29.72
C THR A 268 1.37 -31.73 -28.22
N ALA A 269 2.33 -31.16 -27.47
CA ALA A 269 2.43 -31.37 -26.04
C ALA A 269 1.37 -30.55 -25.28
N VAL A 270 0.73 -31.17 -24.30
CA VAL A 270 -0.36 -30.63 -23.49
C VAL A 270 -0.11 -30.93 -22.02
N GLY A 271 -0.38 -29.96 -21.16
CA GLY A 271 -0.37 -30.12 -19.71
C GLY A 271 -1.55 -29.38 -19.10
N GLU A 272 -2.19 -29.96 -18.09
CA GLU A 272 -3.34 -29.38 -17.40
C GLU A 272 -3.04 -29.14 -15.93
N LEU A 273 -3.33 -27.93 -15.47
CA LEU A 273 -3.40 -27.57 -14.06
C LEU A 273 -4.88 -27.53 -13.65
N GLY A 274 -5.36 -28.62 -13.06
CA GLY A 274 -6.69 -28.69 -12.47
C GLY A 274 -6.71 -28.22 -11.02
N ALA A 275 -7.86 -27.71 -10.57
CA ALA A 275 -8.10 -27.31 -9.18
C ALA A 275 -7.14 -26.23 -8.65
N VAL A 276 -7.02 -25.11 -9.37
CA VAL A 276 -6.31 -23.93 -8.85
C VAL A 276 -7.07 -23.40 -7.63
N GLU A 277 -6.37 -23.26 -6.49
CA GLU A 277 -6.95 -22.70 -5.28
C GLU A 277 -7.16 -21.19 -5.45
N VAL A 278 -8.43 -20.80 -5.63
CA VAL A 278 -8.88 -19.42 -5.73
C VAL A 278 -9.84 -19.13 -4.58
N GLY A 279 -9.44 -18.20 -3.74
CA GLY A 279 -10.15 -17.74 -2.56
C GLY A 279 -11.17 -16.64 -2.82
N ALA A 280 -11.58 -15.96 -1.75
CA ALA A 280 -12.63 -14.95 -1.85
C ALA A 280 -12.18 -13.71 -2.64
N PRO A 281 -13.10 -12.98 -3.30
CA PRO A 281 -12.85 -11.61 -3.75
C PRO A 281 -12.85 -10.66 -2.54
N THR A 282 -11.76 -10.67 -1.77
CA THR A 282 -11.59 -9.95 -0.50
C THR A 282 -11.65 -8.42 -0.68
N GLN A 283 -12.18 -7.71 0.32
CA GLN A 283 -12.30 -6.25 0.27
C GLN A 283 -11.70 -5.61 1.53
N LEU A 284 -11.16 -4.40 1.38
CA LEU A 284 -10.66 -3.57 2.45
C LEU A 284 -11.17 -2.14 2.29
N LEU A 285 -11.79 -1.60 3.32
CA LEU A 285 -12.25 -0.20 3.38
C LEU A 285 -11.45 0.53 4.45
N ILE A 286 -10.75 1.61 4.09
CA ILE A 286 -10.02 2.45 5.03
C ILE A 286 -10.57 3.88 4.94
N HIS A 287 -11.12 4.37 6.04
CA HIS A 287 -11.43 5.79 6.21
C HIS A 287 -10.20 6.53 6.70
N THR A 288 -10.00 7.77 6.25
CA THR A 288 -8.88 8.61 6.69
C THR A 288 -9.35 9.93 7.25
N ILE A 289 -8.90 10.31 8.45
CA ILE A 289 -9.24 11.61 9.07
C ILE A 289 -8.03 12.22 9.78
N ASP A 290 -7.83 13.54 9.67
CA ASP A 290 -6.78 14.28 10.41
C ASP A 290 -7.39 15.06 11.56
N LEU A 291 -6.86 14.85 12.77
CA LEU A 291 -7.48 15.29 14.02
C LEU A 291 -6.57 16.24 14.80
N GLY A 292 -7.13 17.37 15.23
CA GLY A 292 -6.49 18.31 16.14
C GLY A 292 -7.33 18.52 17.40
N PHE A 293 -6.77 18.23 18.57
CA PHE A 293 -7.44 18.34 19.86
C PHE A 293 -6.86 19.51 20.68
N LEU A 294 -7.65 20.57 20.87
CA LEU A 294 -7.21 21.83 21.48
C LEU A 294 -6.07 22.51 20.70
N THR A 295 -5.85 22.08 19.45
CA THR A 295 -4.85 22.56 18.52
C THR A 295 -5.31 22.20 17.10
N PRO A 296 -4.95 22.96 16.04
CA PRO A 296 -5.33 22.60 14.67
C PRO A 296 -4.83 21.20 14.27
N PRO A 297 -5.46 20.51 13.30
CA PRO A 297 -4.92 19.29 12.70
C PRO A 297 -3.50 19.48 12.17
N ARG A 298 -2.74 18.39 12.04
CA ARG A 298 -1.30 18.48 11.71
C ARG A 298 -1.05 18.74 10.23
N ASP A 299 -2.00 18.41 9.37
CA ASP A 299 -1.94 18.50 7.92
C ASP A 299 -0.91 17.58 7.24
N ALA A 300 -0.31 16.67 8.00
CA ALA A 300 0.74 15.75 7.55
C ALA A 300 0.24 14.32 7.30
N PHE A 301 -0.97 14.16 6.76
CA PHE A 301 -1.54 12.85 6.41
C PHE A 301 -1.31 12.53 4.92
N ALA A 302 -0.06 12.25 4.56
CA ALA A 302 0.35 12.00 3.17
C ALA A 302 -0.45 10.87 2.50
N PHE A 303 -0.68 9.75 3.21
CA PHE A 303 -1.48 8.65 2.65
C PHE A 303 -2.86 9.11 2.25
N ALA A 304 -3.58 9.84 3.11
CA ALA A 304 -4.94 10.29 2.84
C ALA A 304 -5.06 11.16 1.58
N LYS A 305 -4.01 11.93 1.26
CA LYS A 305 -4.02 12.93 0.18
C LYS A 305 -3.46 12.43 -1.15
N ASP A 306 -2.78 11.30 -1.18
CA ASP A 306 -2.08 10.80 -2.36
C ASP A 306 -2.69 9.49 -2.91
N PRO A 307 -3.50 9.58 -3.98
CA PRO A 307 -4.04 8.41 -4.68
C PRO A 307 -3.01 7.38 -5.13
N THR A 308 -1.78 7.81 -5.40
CA THR A 308 -0.68 6.91 -5.79
C THR A 308 -0.29 6.00 -4.62
N ALA A 309 -0.31 6.53 -3.39
CA ALA A 309 -0.02 5.75 -2.20
C ALA A 309 -1.09 4.67 -1.94
N HIS A 310 -2.36 4.96 -2.22
CA HIS A 310 -3.43 3.98 -2.15
C HIS A 310 -3.20 2.81 -3.11
N ARG A 311 -2.83 3.13 -4.36
CA ARG A 311 -2.51 2.14 -5.39
C ARG A 311 -1.28 1.31 -5.01
N GLU A 312 -0.24 1.94 -4.47
CA GLU A 312 0.97 1.25 -4.03
C GLU A 312 0.68 0.26 -2.89
N TYR A 313 -0.12 0.64 -1.90
CA TYR A 313 -0.52 -0.27 -0.82
C TYR A 313 -1.41 -1.42 -1.34
N PHE A 314 -2.29 -1.17 -2.33
CA PHE A 314 -3.05 -2.23 -2.98
C PHE A 314 -2.15 -3.32 -3.60
N GLN A 315 -0.94 -2.98 -4.06
CA GLN A 315 0.01 -3.97 -4.58
C GLN A 315 0.59 -4.87 -3.48
N THR A 316 0.57 -4.47 -2.20
CA THR A 316 1.20 -5.26 -1.12
C THR A 316 0.19 -6.14 -0.36
N VAL A 317 -1.06 -5.70 -0.24
CA VAL A 317 -2.10 -6.39 0.54
C VAL A 317 -2.94 -7.35 -0.34
N PRO A 318 -3.28 -8.57 0.14
CA PRO A 318 -4.03 -9.57 -0.65
C PRO A 318 -5.54 -9.29 -0.72
N VAL A 319 -5.92 -8.17 -1.34
CA VAL A 319 -7.31 -7.73 -1.57
C VAL A 319 -7.71 -7.76 -3.05
N SER A 320 -8.96 -8.06 -3.36
CA SER A 320 -9.55 -7.85 -4.70
C SER A 320 -9.96 -6.39 -4.92
N ARG A 321 -10.39 -5.72 -3.83
CA ARG A 321 -10.82 -4.31 -3.83
C ARG A 321 -10.32 -3.57 -2.60
N LEU A 322 -9.69 -2.41 -2.81
CA LEU A 322 -9.29 -1.47 -1.77
C LEU A 322 -10.02 -0.14 -1.97
N ILE A 323 -10.77 0.29 -0.96
CA ILE A 323 -11.47 1.58 -0.95
C ILE A 323 -10.82 2.46 0.11
N ILE A 324 -10.37 3.65 -0.29
CA ILE A 324 -9.90 4.67 0.64
C ILE A 324 -10.88 5.83 0.62
N SER A 325 -11.50 6.14 1.76
CA SER A 325 -12.54 7.17 1.90
C SER A 325 -12.05 8.30 2.79
N GLN A 326 -11.98 9.52 2.27
CA GLN A 326 -11.56 10.67 3.07
C GLN A 326 -12.71 11.18 3.93
N TYR A 327 -12.38 11.54 5.17
CA TYR A 327 -13.13 12.49 5.97
C TYR A 327 -12.43 13.84 5.97
N ALA A 328 -13.22 14.92 6.04
CA ALA A 328 -12.69 16.26 6.24
C ALA A 328 -11.90 16.34 7.59
N PRO A 329 -10.80 17.10 7.65
CA PRO A 329 -10.06 17.31 8.90
C PRO A 329 -10.94 17.90 10.00
N LEU A 330 -10.69 17.51 11.25
CA LEU A 330 -11.47 17.94 12.41
C LEU A 330 -10.59 18.69 13.40
N HIS A 331 -10.91 19.97 13.61
CA HIS A 331 -10.34 20.79 14.68
C HIS A 331 -11.33 20.88 15.84
N LEU A 332 -10.95 20.38 17.00
CA LEU A 332 -11.73 20.47 18.24
C LEU A 332 -11.10 21.52 19.15
N THR A 333 -11.72 22.70 19.24
CA THR A 333 -11.28 23.78 20.14
C THR A 333 -11.67 23.54 21.59
N GLU A 334 -12.64 22.65 21.83
CA GLU A 334 -13.02 22.16 23.14
C GLU A 334 -13.29 20.65 23.03
N VAL A 335 -13.02 19.90 24.09
CA VAL A 335 -13.14 18.44 24.11
C VAL A 335 -13.89 18.00 25.37
N MET A 336 -15.05 17.36 25.19
CA MET A 336 -15.80 16.73 26.29
C MET A 336 -15.37 15.27 26.47
N LEU A 337 -14.82 14.94 27.62
CA LEU A 337 -14.52 13.56 27.97
C LEU A 337 -15.78 12.77 28.37
N PRO A 338 -15.78 11.44 28.23
CA PRO A 338 -16.94 10.61 28.55
C PRO A 338 -17.34 10.65 30.04
N ASP A 339 -16.48 11.10 30.94
CA ASP A 339 -16.77 11.32 32.36
C ASP A 339 -17.40 12.69 32.68
N GLY A 340 -17.65 13.51 31.64
CA GLY A 340 -18.26 14.83 31.77
C GLY A 340 -17.28 15.98 31.95
N GLN A 341 -15.97 15.74 31.94
CA GLN A 341 -14.97 16.79 31.99
C GLN A 341 -14.84 17.51 30.64
N LEU A 342 -15.09 18.82 30.62
CA LEU A 342 -14.84 19.68 29.45
C LEU A 342 -13.43 20.27 29.50
N LEU A 343 -12.63 19.96 28.49
CA LEU A 343 -11.29 20.50 28.27
C LEU A 343 -11.34 21.65 27.26
N LYS A 344 -10.61 22.74 27.53
CA LYS A 344 -10.52 23.92 26.66
C LYS A 344 -9.09 24.32 26.30
N ASP A 345 -8.16 24.19 27.25
CA ASP A 345 -6.78 24.62 27.06
C ASP A 345 -5.83 23.44 26.86
N ALA A 346 -5.85 22.48 27.78
CA ALA A 346 -5.03 21.27 27.72
C ALA A 346 -5.70 20.09 28.43
N ASP A 347 -5.35 18.89 28.00
CA ASP A 347 -5.62 17.65 28.74
C ASP A 347 -4.66 17.55 29.95
N PRO A 348 -5.17 17.35 31.18
CA PRO A 348 -4.33 17.28 32.37
C PRO A 348 -3.42 16.04 32.41
N SER A 349 -3.69 15.02 31.59
CA SER A 349 -2.81 13.86 31.44
C SER A 349 -1.52 14.20 30.69
N LYS A 350 -0.56 13.27 30.70
CA LYS A 350 0.61 13.34 29.83
C LYS A 350 0.27 12.72 28.47
N GLY A 351 0.51 13.47 27.40
CA GLY A 351 0.43 12.96 26.04
C GLY A 351 1.76 12.34 25.59
N GLY A 352 1.72 11.62 24.47
CA GLY A 352 2.90 11.13 23.79
C GLY A 352 2.55 10.23 22.62
N TRP A 353 3.57 9.53 22.09
CA TRP A 353 3.41 8.74 20.88
C TRP A 353 2.40 7.59 21.04
N HIS A 354 2.24 7.01 22.24
CA HIS A 354 1.25 5.95 22.55
C HIS A 354 0.34 6.25 23.76
N GLN A 355 0.32 7.48 24.28
CA GLN A 355 -0.36 7.82 25.54
C GLN A 355 -1.15 9.13 25.43
N GLY A 356 -2.12 9.31 26.33
CA GLY A 356 -2.94 10.51 26.45
C GLY A 356 -4.45 10.20 26.50
N THR A 357 -5.19 10.90 27.35
CA THR A 357 -6.64 10.67 27.52
C THR A 357 -7.41 11.00 26.24
N MET A 358 -7.13 12.15 25.60
CA MET A 358 -7.75 12.50 24.31
C MET A 358 -7.39 11.52 23.19
N ARG A 359 -6.17 10.98 23.15
CA ARG A 359 -5.78 9.94 22.17
C ARG A 359 -6.75 8.75 22.23
N GLN A 360 -7.01 8.24 23.43
CA GLN A 360 -7.84 7.05 23.64
C GLN A 360 -9.34 7.36 23.45
N HIS A 361 -9.88 8.30 24.21
CA HIS A 361 -11.33 8.50 24.23
C HIS A 361 -11.84 9.24 22.98
N ILE A 362 -11.04 10.15 22.42
CA ILE A 362 -11.49 10.97 21.30
C ILE A 362 -11.02 10.38 19.98
N GLY A 363 -9.70 10.29 19.76
CA GLY A 363 -9.15 9.83 18.47
C GLY A 363 -9.57 8.41 18.11
N LYS A 364 -9.41 7.49 19.07
CA LYS A 364 -9.76 6.07 18.90
C LYS A 364 -11.26 5.83 19.08
N GLU A 365 -11.77 5.99 20.30
CA GLU A 365 -13.13 5.53 20.64
C GLU A 365 -14.23 6.40 20.03
N LEU A 366 -14.19 7.73 20.18
CA LEU A 366 -15.25 8.60 19.68
C LEU A 366 -15.24 8.71 18.15
N ILE A 367 -14.07 8.99 17.57
CA ILE A 367 -13.97 9.31 16.15
C ILE A 367 -13.80 8.05 15.31
N SER A 368 -12.75 7.24 15.53
CA SER A 368 -12.47 6.10 14.66
C SER A 368 -13.56 5.03 14.75
N HIS A 369 -13.84 4.55 15.97
CA HIS A 369 -14.97 3.64 16.18
C HIS A 369 -16.33 4.31 15.97
N GLY A 370 -16.45 5.63 16.09
CA GLY A 370 -17.67 6.33 15.70
C GLY A 370 -17.96 6.20 14.20
N ILE A 371 -16.94 6.43 13.37
CA ILE A 371 -17.01 6.23 11.91
C ILE A 371 -17.34 4.77 11.59
N ASP A 372 -16.67 3.81 12.24
CA ASP A 372 -16.90 2.39 11.98
C ASP A 372 -18.30 1.94 12.42
N ASN A 373 -18.70 2.25 13.65
CA ASN A 373 -20.00 1.89 14.20
C ASN A 373 -21.17 2.53 13.45
N ALA A 374 -21.02 3.78 12.98
CA ALA A 374 -22.04 4.43 12.17
C ALA A 374 -22.25 3.70 10.83
N ASN A 375 -21.19 3.21 10.20
CA ASN A 375 -21.26 2.37 9.01
C ASN A 375 -21.88 0.99 9.28
N TYR A 376 -21.75 0.46 10.50
CA TYR A 376 -22.44 -0.75 10.94
C TYR A 376 -23.87 -0.52 11.47
N GLY A 377 -24.35 0.71 11.53
CA GLY A 377 -25.71 1.04 11.99
C GLY A 377 -25.93 0.88 13.49
N LEU A 378 -24.86 0.96 14.28
CA LEU A 378 -24.94 1.06 15.73
C LEU A 378 -25.17 2.53 16.07
N HIS A 379 -26.28 2.90 16.70
CA HIS A 379 -26.52 4.30 17.09
C HIS A 379 -25.90 4.67 18.45
N THR A 380 -25.68 3.67 19.32
CA THR A 380 -25.21 3.88 20.69
C THR A 380 -24.23 2.80 21.12
N THR A 381 -23.19 3.20 21.86
CA THR A 381 -22.34 2.31 22.68
C THR A 381 -21.99 3.00 24.00
N ALA A 382 -21.30 2.30 24.91
CA ALA A 382 -20.68 2.96 26.06
C ALA A 382 -19.65 4.01 25.60
N GLY A 383 -19.47 5.08 26.38
CA GLY A 383 -18.52 6.16 26.09
C GLY A 383 -17.05 5.80 26.34
N ARG A 384 -16.79 4.63 26.91
CA ARG A 384 -15.47 4.09 27.21
C ARG A 384 -15.35 2.64 26.76
N GLY A 385 -14.20 2.29 26.20
CA GLY A 385 -13.85 0.92 25.82
C GLY A 385 -14.18 0.58 24.36
N GLU A 386 -13.48 -0.44 23.87
CA GLU A 386 -13.39 -0.78 22.44
C GLU A 386 -14.20 -2.04 22.06
N SER A 387 -14.72 -2.78 23.04
CA SER A 387 -15.36 -4.10 22.86
C SER A 387 -16.76 -4.06 22.23
N SER A 388 -17.32 -2.85 22.09
CA SER A 388 -18.63 -2.60 21.47
C SER A 388 -18.56 -2.58 19.94
N HIS A 389 -17.38 -2.33 19.37
CA HIS A 389 -17.15 -2.37 17.93
C HIS A 389 -17.25 -3.83 17.41
N PRO A 390 -18.13 -4.13 16.45
CA PRO A 390 -18.39 -5.50 16.03
C PRO A 390 -17.34 -6.06 15.05
N TYR A 391 -16.63 -5.20 14.33
CA TYR A 391 -15.59 -5.52 13.35
C TYR A 391 -15.94 -6.66 12.36
N VAL A 392 -17.18 -6.69 11.87
CA VAL A 392 -17.68 -7.76 10.98
C VAL A 392 -17.10 -7.70 9.57
N ALA A 393 -16.84 -6.49 9.07
CA ALA A 393 -16.16 -6.26 7.80
C ALA A 393 -14.71 -5.80 8.03
N ALA A 394 -13.86 -5.98 7.02
CA ALA A 394 -12.50 -5.41 7.02
C ALA A 394 -12.58 -3.89 6.73
N GLN A 395 -13.15 -3.16 7.68
CA GLN A 395 -13.27 -1.72 7.68
C GLN A 395 -12.36 -1.14 8.77
N LEU A 396 -11.62 -0.10 8.41
CA LEU A 396 -10.70 0.59 9.31
C LEU A 396 -10.95 2.10 9.25
N ALA A 397 -10.80 2.77 10.38
CA ALA A 397 -10.66 4.21 10.47
C ALA A 397 -9.21 4.55 10.87
N ALA A 398 -8.43 4.96 9.88
CA ALA A 398 -7.08 5.48 10.06
C ALA A 398 -7.11 6.98 10.34
N HIS A 399 -6.36 7.41 11.36
CA HIS A 399 -6.26 8.81 11.70
C HIS A 399 -4.83 9.25 12.01
N ASN A 400 -4.54 10.48 11.61
CA ASN A 400 -3.51 11.27 12.25
C ASN A 400 -4.14 12.01 13.43
N SER A 401 -3.46 12.10 14.57
CA SER A 401 -3.94 12.92 15.66
C SER A 401 -2.82 13.63 16.42
N ARG A 402 -3.12 14.83 16.92
CA ARG A 402 -2.31 15.55 17.89
C ARG A 402 -3.19 16.31 18.88
N GLY A 403 -2.68 16.53 20.09
CA GLY A 403 -3.40 17.28 21.10
C GLY A 403 -2.51 18.08 22.03
N VAL A 404 -3.10 19.05 22.75
CA VAL A 404 -2.42 19.80 23.83
C VAL A 404 -2.61 19.06 25.16
N TYR A 405 -1.49 18.71 25.79
CA TYR A 405 -1.45 18.00 27.08
C TYR A 405 -0.67 18.80 28.12
N SER A 406 -0.62 18.30 29.36
CA SER A 406 0.21 18.86 30.45
C SER A 406 1.71 19.00 30.07
N ASN A 407 2.18 18.21 29.11
CA ASN A 407 3.54 18.25 28.56
C ASN A 407 3.62 18.86 27.15
N GLY A 408 2.70 19.76 26.80
CA GLY A 408 2.68 20.49 25.53
C GLY A 408 1.95 19.75 24.41
N VAL A 409 2.17 20.19 23.17
CA VAL A 409 1.56 19.57 21.98
C VAL A 409 2.23 18.22 21.71
N GLN A 410 1.43 17.16 21.63
CA GLN A 410 1.91 15.79 21.42
C GLN A 410 1.27 15.19 20.17
N VAL A 411 2.10 14.59 19.31
CA VAL A 411 1.68 13.80 18.15
C VAL A 411 1.51 12.34 18.56
N HIS A 412 0.50 11.69 17.99
CA HIS A 412 0.13 10.31 18.27
C HIS A 412 0.42 9.42 17.07
N GLY A 413 1.00 8.24 17.29
CA GLY A 413 1.21 7.25 16.22
C GLY A 413 1.44 5.83 16.76
N GLY A 414 1.92 4.96 15.88
CA GLY A 414 2.41 3.61 16.19
C GLY A 414 1.43 2.72 16.97
N SER A 415 0.13 2.80 16.69
CA SER A 415 -0.80 1.77 17.20
C SER A 415 -1.94 1.50 16.23
N GLY A 416 -2.31 0.23 16.08
CA GLY A 416 -3.50 -0.18 15.37
C GLY A 416 -4.14 -1.43 15.98
N GLY A 417 -5.36 -1.71 15.55
CA GLY A 417 -6.13 -2.89 15.95
C GLY A 417 -7.62 -2.60 16.05
N ASN A 418 -8.44 -3.66 15.94
CA ASN A 418 -9.89 -3.59 16.09
C ASN A 418 -10.56 -2.48 15.25
N GLY A 419 -10.14 -2.28 14.00
CA GLY A 419 -10.67 -1.27 13.08
C GLY A 419 -9.99 0.10 13.20
N MET A 420 -9.03 0.32 14.10
CA MET A 420 -8.40 1.63 14.28
C MET A 420 -6.95 1.62 13.83
N VAL A 421 -6.48 2.74 13.28
CA VAL A 421 -5.07 2.96 12.92
C VAL A 421 -4.67 4.38 13.34
N THR A 422 -3.77 4.51 14.31
CA THR A 422 -3.24 5.81 14.77
C THR A 422 -1.85 6.01 14.21
N LEU A 423 -1.69 7.00 13.33
CA LEU A 423 -0.49 7.19 12.52
C LEU A 423 0.19 8.53 12.81
N ASP A 424 1.50 8.47 13.02
CA ASP A 424 2.41 9.59 12.85
C ASP A 424 2.94 9.58 11.40
N ASN A 425 3.67 8.55 10.99
CA ASN A 425 4.04 8.36 9.60
C ASN A 425 2.98 7.54 8.86
N SER A 426 2.24 8.21 7.99
CA SER A 426 1.19 7.57 7.18
C SER A 426 1.70 6.79 5.97
N LEU A 427 3.01 6.81 5.68
CA LEU A 427 3.64 5.99 4.64
C LEU A 427 4.67 5.05 5.28
N GLY A 428 5.27 4.16 4.49
CA GLY A 428 6.34 3.29 4.95
C GLY A 428 5.88 2.21 5.90
N ASN A 429 6.76 1.87 6.85
CA ASN A 429 6.52 0.73 7.72
C ASN A 429 5.46 0.98 8.79
N GLU A 430 5.37 2.20 9.35
CA GLU A 430 4.35 2.47 10.38
C GLU A 430 2.95 2.19 9.83
N PHE A 431 2.60 2.70 8.65
CA PHE A 431 1.33 2.36 8.01
C PHE A 431 1.15 0.84 7.85
N SER A 432 2.16 0.16 7.30
CA SER A 432 2.09 -1.29 7.04
C SER A 432 1.96 -2.10 8.34
N HIS A 433 2.61 -1.65 9.41
CA HIS A 433 2.63 -2.28 10.73
C HIS A 433 1.31 -2.08 11.47
N GLU A 434 0.81 -0.84 11.54
CA GLU A 434 -0.41 -0.52 12.28
C GLU A 434 -1.67 -1.04 11.57
N VAL A 435 -1.68 -1.02 10.23
CA VAL A 435 -2.71 -1.72 9.47
C VAL A 435 -2.53 -3.24 9.62
N GLY A 436 -1.29 -3.73 9.71
CA GLY A 436 -0.97 -5.13 9.98
C GLY A 436 -1.63 -5.68 11.26
N HIS A 437 -1.60 -4.92 12.36
CA HIS A 437 -2.28 -5.28 13.61
C HIS A 437 -3.79 -5.48 13.44
N ASN A 438 -4.43 -4.74 12.53
CA ASN A 438 -5.85 -4.89 12.23
C ASN A 438 -6.20 -6.21 11.54
N TYR A 439 -5.22 -6.88 10.92
CA TYR A 439 -5.35 -8.21 10.34
C TYR A 439 -5.16 -9.35 11.35
N GLY A 440 -4.97 -9.02 12.63
CA GLY A 440 -4.69 -9.99 13.69
C GLY A 440 -3.22 -10.38 13.81
N LEU A 441 -2.31 -9.59 13.24
CA LEU A 441 -0.87 -9.83 13.33
C LEU A 441 -0.32 -9.30 14.65
N GLY A 442 0.56 -10.09 15.28
CA GLY A 442 1.45 -9.63 16.36
C GLY A 442 2.78 -9.10 15.80
N HIS A 443 3.77 -8.93 16.67
CA HIS A 443 5.14 -8.63 16.26
C HIS A 443 5.93 -9.91 15.97
N TYR A 444 6.92 -9.82 15.07
CA TYR A 444 7.84 -10.91 14.73
C TYR A 444 7.11 -12.23 14.44
N VAL A 445 6.08 -12.16 13.60
CA VAL A 445 5.17 -13.29 13.31
C VAL A 445 5.97 -14.50 12.82
N ASP A 446 5.87 -15.60 13.57
CA ASP A 446 6.60 -16.86 13.37
C ASP A 446 8.14 -16.73 13.33
N GLY A 447 8.69 -15.73 14.02
CA GLY A 447 10.13 -15.52 14.18
C GLY A 447 10.86 -15.38 12.85
N PHE A 448 12.12 -15.84 12.78
CA PHE A 448 12.94 -15.77 11.56
C PHE A 448 12.27 -16.40 10.33
N LYS A 449 11.57 -17.54 10.52
CA LYS A 449 10.93 -18.29 9.44
C LYS A 449 9.81 -17.50 8.77
N GLY A 450 9.06 -16.70 9.54
CA GLY A 450 7.96 -15.90 9.02
C GLY A 450 8.31 -14.44 8.74
N SER A 451 9.31 -13.87 9.42
CA SER A 451 9.54 -12.42 9.45
C SER A 451 10.74 -11.93 8.61
N VAL A 452 11.56 -12.83 8.07
CA VAL A 452 12.67 -12.46 7.17
C VAL A 452 12.30 -12.86 5.75
N HIS A 453 12.46 -11.95 4.78
CA HIS A 453 12.34 -12.27 3.36
C HIS A 453 13.50 -13.17 2.92
N ARG A 454 13.23 -14.16 2.05
CA ARG A 454 14.18 -15.27 1.81
C ARG A 454 14.58 -15.43 0.34
N SER A 455 15.72 -16.09 0.10
CA SER A 455 16.16 -16.53 -1.23
C SER A 455 15.22 -17.58 -1.83
N ALA A 456 15.21 -17.70 -3.16
CA ALA A 456 14.23 -18.50 -3.91
C ALA A 456 14.24 -20.01 -3.55
N ASP A 457 15.32 -20.51 -2.98
CA ASP A 457 15.51 -21.89 -2.53
C ASP A 457 15.01 -22.15 -1.10
N ALA A 458 14.50 -21.13 -0.39
CA ALA A 458 13.94 -21.25 0.95
C ALA A 458 12.41 -21.07 0.98
N ILE A 459 11.78 -21.54 2.07
CA ILE A 459 10.41 -21.15 2.43
C ILE A 459 10.34 -19.63 2.67
N ASN A 460 9.13 -19.06 2.70
CA ASN A 460 8.89 -17.63 2.93
C ASN A 460 9.61 -16.73 1.90
N SER A 461 9.87 -17.26 0.70
CA SER A 461 10.45 -16.52 -0.42
C SER A 461 9.37 -16.09 -1.42
N THR A 462 9.48 -14.86 -1.90
CA THR A 462 8.65 -14.32 -2.97
C THR A 462 9.24 -13.00 -3.47
N TRP A 463 8.76 -12.50 -4.61
CA TRP A 463 8.85 -11.09 -5.00
C TRP A 463 7.44 -10.50 -5.06
N GLY A 464 7.29 -9.21 -4.74
CA GLY A 464 6.05 -8.49 -4.99
C GLY A 464 5.79 -8.30 -6.49
N TRP A 465 4.57 -7.93 -6.86
CA TRP A 465 4.24 -7.57 -8.25
C TRP A 465 3.35 -6.34 -8.30
N ASP A 466 3.78 -5.31 -9.05
CA ASP A 466 2.94 -4.15 -9.36
C ASP A 466 2.19 -4.40 -10.67
N ALA A 467 0.87 -4.54 -10.54
CA ALA A 467 -0.03 -4.92 -11.61
C ALA A 467 -0.23 -3.86 -12.69
N ASP A 468 -0.05 -2.60 -12.31
CA ASP A 468 -0.34 -1.45 -13.13
C ASP A 468 0.92 -1.02 -13.90
N LYS A 469 2.09 -1.16 -13.28
CA LYS A 469 3.39 -0.92 -13.91
C LYS A 469 3.96 -2.16 -14.61
N ASN A 470 3.39 -3.34 -14.37
CA ASN A 470 3.90 -4.64 -14.82
C ASN A 470 5.40 -4.78 -14.51
N ARG A 471 5.74 -4.67 -13.22
CA ARG A 471 7.10 -4.80 -12.69
C ARG A 471 7.09 -5.66 -11.43
N PHE A 472 8.09 -6.50 -11.27
CA PHE A 472 8.31 -7.18 -9.99
C PHE A 472 8.93 -6.23 -8.96
N ILE A 473 8.61 -6.43 -7.69
CA ILE A 473 9.22 -5.75 -6.55
C ILE A 473 10.13 -6.76 -5.85
N PRO A 474 11.46 -6.68 -6.02
CA PRO A 474 12.38 -7.59 -5.34
C PRO A 474 12.22 -7.52 -3.82
N ASN A 475 12.41 -8.65 -3.13
CA ASN A 475 12.32 -8.74 -1.67
C ASN A 475 13.63 -8.38 -0.94
N PHE A 476 14.46 -7.57 -1.59
CA PHE A 476 15.74 -7.07 -1.11
C PHE A 476 15.95 -5.64 -1.63
N GLY A 477 16.73 -4.84 -0.90
CA GLY A 477 17.05 -3.47 -1.32
C GLY A 477 17.93 -3.42 -2.58
N PRO A 478 17.92 -2.31 -3.36
CA PRO A 478 18.68 -2.20 -4.60
C PRO A 478 20.20 -2.06 -4.40
N THR A 479 20.66 -1.81 -3.18
CA THR A 479 22.07 -1.50 -2.86
C THR A 479 22.82 -2.75 -2.42
N ARG A 480 24.01 -2.98 -3.01
CA ARG A 480 24.92 -4.06 -2.61
C ARG A 480 25.73 -3.67 -1.37
N THR A 481 25.25 -4.03 -0.18
CA THR A 481 25.95 -3.76 1.09
C THR A 481 26.81 -4.94 1.56
N GLY A 482 26.61 -6.13 1.00
CA GLY A 482 27.24 -7.37 1.43
C GLY A 482 26.75 -7.91 2.77
N LYS A 483 25.76 -7.27 3.40
CA LYS A 483 25.27 -7.65 4.73
C LYS A 483 24.12 -8.65 4.62
N GLY A 484 24.18 -9.72 5.40
CA GLY A 484 23.03 -10.58 5.65
C GLY A 484 21.96 -9.89 6.50
N THR A 485 20.74 -10.43 6.47
CA THR A 485 19.61 -9.97 7.28
C THR A 485 19.40 -10.94 8.43
N THR A 486 19.71 -10.47 9.64
CA THR A 486 19.65 -11.26 10.87
C THR A 486 18.40 -10.92 11.67
N LEU A 487 17.69 -11.95 12.15
CA LEU A 487 16.66 -11.80 13.18
C LEU A 487 16.91 -12.87 14.24
N GLN A 488 17.07 -12.44 15.49
CA GLN A 488 17.57 -13.28 16.59
C GLN A 488 18.94 -13.90 16.22
N GLU A 489 19.08 -15.23 16.30
CA GLU A 489 20.35 -15.94 16.06
C GLU A 489 20.51 -16.42 14.61
N SER A 490 19.51 -16.20 13.75
CA SER A 490 19.50 -16.70 12.37
C SER A 490 19.71 -15.58 11.35
N THR A 491 20.42 -15.88 10.26
CA THR A 491 20.77 -14.92 9.20
C THR A 491 20.37 -15.44 7.83
N GLN A 492 19.75 -14.56 7.02
CA GLN A 492 19.62 -14.74 5.58
C GLN A 492 20.79 -14.04 4.90
N GLU A 493 21.64 -14.82 4.21
CA GLU A 493 22.72 -14.25 3.40
C GLU A 493 22.18 -13.37 2.25
N PRO A 494 22.89 -12.30 1.86
CA PRO A 494 22.42 -11.38 0.83
C PRO A 494 22.38 -12.04 -0.56
N PHE A 495 21.44 -11.60 -1.41
CA PHE A 495 21.41 -12.00 -2.81
C PHE A 495 22.30 -11.09 -3.64
N ASP A 496 23.43 -11.61 -4.15
CA ASP A 496 24.36 -10.83 -4.98
C ASP A 496 24.77 -9.51 -4.29
N GLY A 497 25.10 -9.62 -3.00
CA GLY A 497 25.44 -8.49 -2.13
C GLY A 497 24.26 -7.64 -1.63
N ARG A 498 23.03 -7.88 -2.07
CA ARG A 498 21.83 -7.13 -1.64
C ARG A 498 21.16 -7.75 -0.41
N PRO A 499 20.97 -6.99 0.68
CA PRO A 499 20.33 -7.49 1.88
C PRO A 499 18.83 -7.73 1.65
N PHE A 500 18.33 -8.88 2.11
CA PHE A 500 16.91 -9.18 2.10
C PHE A 500 16.13 -8.29 3.08
N GLY A 501 14.84 -8.09 2.81
CA GLY A 501 13.96 -7.35 3.70
C GLY A 501 13.54 -8.09 4.96
N LEU A 502 12.87 -7.34 5.82
CA LEU A 502 12.10 -7.85 6.95
C LEU A 502 10.61 -7.62 6.70
N ASP A 503 9.78 -8.44 7.31
CA ASP A 503 8.32 -8.25 7.35
C ASP A 503 7.96 -6.92 8.04
N ALA A 504 6.79 -6.38 7.69
CA ALA A 504 6.29 -5.14 8.28
C ALA A 504 6.15 -5.22 9.81
N MET A 505 5.91 -6.40 10.36
CA MET A 505 5.76 -6.67 11.78
C MET A 505 7.09 -6.93 12.51
N ALA A 506 8.22 -6.81 11.82
CA ALA A 506 9.55 -7.12 12.35
C ALA A 506 10.59 -6.02 12.03
N GLY A 507 10.14 -4.78 11.86
CA GLY A 507 11.03 -3.65 11.56
C GLY A 507 11.46 -3.54 10.09
N GLY A 508 10.66 -4.11 9.17
CA GLY A 508 10.86 -3.92 7.74
C GLY A 508 10.73 -2.47 7.28
N SER A 509 11.05 -2.24 6.02
CA SER A 509 10.92 -0.94 5.38
C SER A 509 10.70 -1.11 3.87
N PRO A 510 10.12 -0.10 3.18
CA PRO A 510 10.04 -0.12 1.73
C PRO A 510 11.43 -0.15 1.10
N PHE A 511 11.61 -0.94 0.03
CA PHE A 511 12.93 -1.14 -0.57
C PHE A 511 13.41 0.02 -1.46
N SER A 512 12.47 0.79 -2.02
CA SER A 512 12.75 1.95 -2.87
C SER A 512 11.52 2.85 -2.96
N ALA A 513 11.65 4.03 -3.56
CA ALA A 513 10.52 4.91 -3.82
C ALA A 513 9.51 4.35 -4.85
N PHE A 514 9.80 3.22 -5.52
CA PHE A 514 8.89 2.60 -6.47
C PHE A 514 7.56 2.16 -5.84
N ASN A 515 7.63 1.66 -4.60
CA ASN A 515 6.50 1.37 -3.73
C ASN A 515 6.87 1.78 -2.31
N ARG A 516 6.10 2.70 -1.72
CA ARG A 516 6.42 3.33 -0.42
C ARG A 516 5.90 2.55 0.78
N PHE A 517 5.49 1.30 0.62
CA PHE A 517 5.03 0.43 1.71
C PHE A 517 5.94 -0.78 1.86
N THR A 518 6.00 -1.32 3.08
CA THR A 518 6.79 -2.51 3.38
C THR A 518 6.10 -3.72 2.77
N LEU A 519 6.85 -4.53 2.04
CA LEU A 519 6.35 -5.79 1.50
C LEU A 519 6.16 -6.80 2.64
N TYR A 520 4.93 -7.28 2.85
CA TYR A 520 4.67 -8.39 3.77
C TYR A 520 5.37 -9.66 3.26
N THR A 521 5.89 -10.47 4.18
CA THR A 521 6.41 -11.80 3.81
C THR A 521 5.28 -12.75 3.43
N PRO A 522 5.55 -13.84 2.69
CA PRO A 522 4.54 -14.85 2.39
C PRO A 522 3.75 -15.36 3.59
N ASN A 523 4.44 -15.64 4.70
CA ASN A 523 3.81 -16.10 5.93
C ASN A 523 2.75 -15.11 6.43
N THR A 524 3.11 -13.83 6.49
CA THR A 524 2.21 -12.76 6.92
C THR A 524 1.11 -12.52 5.90
N ALA A 525 1.42 -12.50 4.60
CA ALA A 525 0.43 -12.32 3.54
C ALA A 525 -0.65 -13.42 3.56
N ALA A 526 -0.28 -14.68 3.83
CA ALA A 526 -1.22 -15.77 3.99
C ALA A 526 -2.17 -15.57 5.19
N ILE A 527 -1.64 -15.07 6.32
CA ILE A 527 -2.45 -14.75 7.51
C ILE A 527 -3.42 -13.60 7.19
N ILE A 528 -2.94 -12.55 6.52
CA ILE A 528 -3.77 -11.41 6.10
C ILE A 528 -4.89 -11.88 5.16
N GLN A 529 -4.57 -12.71 4.16
CA GLN A 529 -5.56 -13.25 3.24
C GLN A 529 -6.64 -14.03 3.98
N LYS A 530 -6.26 -14.95 4.88
CA LYS A 530 -7.19 -15.72 5.70
C LYS A 530 -8.07 -14.82 6.59
N PHE A 531 -7.49 -13.77 7.17
CA PHE A 531 -8.24 -12.78 7.94
C PHE A 531 -9.31 -12.11 7.08
N LEU A 532 -8.95 -11.68 5.86
CA LEU A 532 -9.85 -10.98 4.94
C LEU A 532 -10.96 -11.90 4.43
N GLU A 533 -10.66 -13.16 4.11
CA GLU A 533 -11.66 -14.16 3.72
C GLU A 533 -12.62 -14.48 4.87
N GLY A 534 -12.18 -14.32 6.12
CA GLY A 534 -13.00 -14.46 7.31
C GLY A 534 -13.98 -13.29 7.54
N LYS A 535 -13.85 -12.17 6.83
CA LYS A 535 -14.68 -10.97 7.01
C LYS A 535 -15.88 -10.93 6.05
N ALA A 536 -16.95 -10.30 6.49
CA ALA A 536 -18.02 -9.88 5.60
C ALA A 536 -17.60 -8.66 4.77
N VAL A 537 -18.35 -8.37 3.72
CA VAL A 537 -18.21 -7.17 2.89
C VAL A 537 -19.56 -6.46 2.82
N PHE A 538 -19.55 -5.13 2.74
CA PHE A 538 -20.75 -4.37 2.41
C PHE A 538 -21.12 -4.64 0.95
N ASP A 539 -22.36 -5.05 0.70
CA ASP A 539 -22.81 -5.50 -0.61
C ASP A 539 -24.23 -5.03 -0.89
N ALA A 540 -24.35 -4.03 -1.77
CA ALA A 540 -25.62 -3.46 -2.18
C ALA A 540 -26.51 -4.45 -2.96
N ALA A 541 -25.91 -5.45 -3.63
CA ALA A 541 -26.65 -6.47 -4.37
C ALA A 541 -27.16 -7.59 -3.46
N SER A 542 -26.57 -7.75 -2.27
CA SER A 542 -27.02 -8.75 -1.30
C SER A 542 -28.38 -8.37 -0.69
N PRO A 543 -29.32 -9.33 -0.54
CA PRO A 543 -30.60 -9.06 0.12
C PRO A 543 -30.43 -8.61 1.57
N THR A 544 -29.32 -8.95 2.24
CA THR A 544 -29.01 -8.54 3.62
C THR A 544 -28.15 -7.27 3.70
N GLY A 545 -27.69 -6.73 2.56
CA GLY A 545 -26.73 -5.62 2.51
C GLY A 545 -25.28 -6.02 2.79
N PHE A 546 -25.03 -7.30 3.07
CA PHE A 546 -23.70 -7.83 3.33
C PHE A 546 -23.54 -9.20 2.67
N SER A 547 -22.32 -9.51 2.26
CA SER A 547 -21.95 -10.85 1.79
C SER A 547 -20.73 -11.35 2.56
N LYS A 548 -20.62 -12.66 2.77
CA LYS A 548 -19.47 -13.28 3.41
C LYS A 548 -19.06 -14.53 2.65
N TRP A 549 -17.75 -14.77 2.59
CA TRP A 549 -17.21 -15.95 1.94
C TRP A 549 -17.60 -17.22 2.69
N ASN A 550 -18.10 -18.20 1.94
CA ASN A 550 -18.30 -19.57 2.39
C ASN A 550 -17.28 -20.48 1.69
N PRO A 551 -16.25 -20.98 2.42
CA PRO A 551 -15.23 -21.83 1.82
C PRO A 551 -15.75 -23.20 1.38
N ALA A 552 -16.87 -23.68 1.94
CA ALA A 552 -17.44 -24.99 1.56
C ALA A 552 -18.10 -24.94 0.18
N THR A 553 -18.72 -23.80 -0.17
CA THR A 553 -19.38 -23.60 -1.47
C THR A 553 -18.50 -22.82 -2.46
N ALA A 554 -17.41 -22.23 -1.96
CA ALA A 554 -16.52 -21.31 -2.67
C ALA A 554 -17.28 -20.13 -3.30
N ARG A 555 -18.17 -19.50 -2.53
CA ARG A 555 -19.01 -18.37 -2.96
C ARG A 555 -19.13 -17.30 -1.89
N MET A 556 -19.40 -16.07 -2.33
CA MET A 556 -19.91 -15.01 -1.47
C MET A 556 -21.42 -15.25 -1.27
N GLU A 557 -21.84 -15.40 -0.02
CA GLU A 557 -23.23 -15.67 0.37
C GLU A 557 -23.79 -14.55 1.26
N PRO A 558 -25.11 -14.31 1.28
CA PRO A 558 -25.70 -13.27 2.11
C PRO A 558 -25.37 -13.43 3.59
N TYR A 559 -24.87 -12.37 4.22
CA TYR A 559 -24.53 -12.35 5.64
C TYR A 559 -25.52 -11.50 6.43
N GLN A 560 -26.12 -12.06 7.49
CA GLN A 560 -27.02 -11.31 8.37
C GLN A 560 -26.24 -10.57 9.46
N HIS A 561 -26.05 -9.26 9.28
CA HIS A 561 -25.49 -8.41 10.32
C HIS A 561 -26.49 -8.16 11.45
N ARG A 562 -26.11 -8.45 12.69
CA ARG A 562 -26.95 -8.30 13.88
C ARG A 562 -26.17 -7.55 14.96
N LEU A 563 -26.86 -6.66 15.67
CA LEU A 563 -26.26 -5.92 16.77
C LEU A 563 -26.08 -6.84 17.98
N LYS A 564 -24.89 -6.79 18.60
CA LYS A 564 -24.60 -7.56 19.80
C LYS A 564 -25.51 -7.12 20.95
N GLY A 565 -26.17 -8.07 21.61
CA GLY A 565 -27.13 -7.80 22.69
C GLY A 565 -28.52 -7.36 22.22
N ALA A 566 -28.79 -7.36 20.91
CA ALA A 566 -30.15 -7.17 20.42
C ALA A 566 -31.05 -8.34 20.84
N ALA A 567 -32.31 -8.03 21.20
CA ALA A 567 -33.28 -9.04 21.60
C ALA A 567 -33.46 -10.12 20.52
N GLU A 568 -33.75 -11.34 20.97
CA GLU A 568 -34.08 -12.45 20.08
C GLU A 568 -35.30 -12.07 19.20
N GLY A 569 -35.19 -12.29 17.90
CA GLY A 569 -36.20 -11.85 16.91
C GLY A 569 -36.04 -10.42 16.38
N SER A 570 -35.07 -9.63 16.86
CA SER A 570 -34.77 -8.31 16.28
C SER A 570 -34.37 -8.41 14.79
N ALA A 571 -34.79 -7.42 14.00
CA ALA A 571 -34.47 -7.36 12.58
C ALA A 571 -32.95 -7.17 12.36
N PRO A 572 -32.33 -7.90 11.42
CA PRO A 572 -30.95 -7.63 11.00
C PRO A 572 -30.76 -6.18 10.56
N ARG A 573 -29.57 -5.61 10.83
CA ARG A 573 -29.22 -4.27 10.37
C ARG A 573 -28.77 -4.34 8.92
N LYS A 574 -29.47 -3.61 8.05
CA LYS A 574 -29.18 -3.47 6.63
C LYS A 574 -29.09 -1.98 6.25
N PRO A 575 -28.01 -1.53 5.59
CA PRO A 575 -27.96 -0.18 5.06
C PRO A 575 -29.07 0.06 4.02
N GLN A 576 -29.65 1.24 4.02
CA GLN A 576 -30.58 1.69 2.98
C GLN A 576 -29.84 2.29 1.79
N THR A 577 -28.71 2.94 2.04
CA THR A 577 -27.86 3.53 0.99
C THR A 577 -26.41 3.07 1.16
N PHE A 578 -25.77 2.79 0.03
CA PHE A 578 -24.43 2.22 -0.02
C PHE A 578 -23.47 3.15 -0.73
N GLY A 579 -22.32 3.38 -0.11
CA GLY A 579 -21.20 4.08 -0.74
C GLY A 579 -21.50 5.53 -1.13
N VAL A 580 -22.28 6.24 -0.31
CA VAL A 580 -22.68 7.64 -0.57
C VAL A 580 -21.88 8.59 0.32
N PRO A 581 -21.74 9.89 -0.04
CA PRO A 581 -21.23 10.90 0.89
C PRO A 581 -22.09 10.99 2.15
N VAL A 582 -21.45 11.01 3.31
CA VAL A 582 -22.11 10.98 4.63
C VAL A 582 -21.74 12.18 5.49
N VAL A 583 -22.68 12.56 6.35
CA VAL A 583 -22.45 13.39 7.53
C VAL A 583 -22.58 12.47 8.74
N THR A 584 -21.46 12.22 9.41
CA THR A 584 -21.41 11.35 10.59
C THR A 584 -21.52 12.20 11.84
N LEU A 585 -22.59 11.96 12.60
CA LEU A 585 -22.90 12.67 13.84
C LEU A 585 -22.33 11.86 14.99
N VAL A 586 -21.49 12.48 15.82
CA VAL A 586 -20.85 11.82 16.98
C VAL A 586 -20.96 12.69 18.23
N GLY A 587 -20.96 12.05 19.40
CA GLY A 587 -20.87 12.75 20.67
C GLY A 587 -21.14 11.87 21.88
N TYR A 588 -21.18 12.50 23.06
CA TYR A 588 -21.47 11.85 24.33
C TYR A 588 -22.78 12.36 24.90
N TYR A 589 -23.54 11.48 25.53
CA TYR A 589 -24.79 11.85 26.17
C TYR A 589 -25.08 11.05 27.43
N ASP A 590 -25.71 11.72 28.40
CA ASP A 590 -26.23 11.08 29.61
C ASP A 590 -27.76 11.07 29.57
N PRO A 591 -28.40 9.90 29.42
CA PRO A 591 -29.86 9.80 29.42
C PRO A 591 -30.53 10.35 30.69
N THR A 592 -29.81 10.36 31.83
CA THR A 592 -30.32 10.89 33.10
C THR A 592 -30.02 12.37 33.31
N ALA A 593 -29.26 12.99 32.38
CA ALA A 593 -28.76 14.36 32.48
C ALA A 593 -27.93 14.65 33.75
N ALA A 594 -27.31 13.64 34.36
CA ALA A 594 -26.41 13.84 35.51
C ALA A 594 -25.04 14.38 35.06
N MET A 595 -24.53 13.94 33.91
CA MET A 595 -23.41 14.55 33.19
C MET A 595 -23.89 15.42 32.03
N ARG A 596 -23.10 16.45 31.70
CA ARG A 596 -23.41 17.35 30.58
C ARG A 596 -23.26 16.60 29.25
N THR A 597 -24.38 16.37 28.58
CA THR A 597 -24.43 15.89 27.18
C THR A 597 -23.71 16.87 26.26
N TYR A 598 -23.01 16.35 25.25
CA TYR A 598 -22.20 17.13 24.33
C TYR A 598 -22.18 16.54 22.92
N ALA A 599 -22.74 17.29 21.97
CA ALA A 599 -22.66 17.04 20.55
C ALA A 599 -21.37 17.65 19.97
N TYR A 600 -20.59 16.82 19.29
CA TYR A 600 -19.39 17.26 18.59
C TYR A 600 -19.73 17.86 17.22
N PRO A 601 -18.82 18.65 16.61
CA PRO A 601 -18.94 18.98 15.19
C PRO A 601 -19.14 17.72 14.35
N ALA A 602 -20.03 17.79 13.36
CA ALA A 602 -20.28 16.68 12.47
C ALA A 602 -19.03 16.36 11.63
N LEU A 603 -18.82 15.09 11.34
CA LEU A 603 -17.77 14.63 10.45
C LEU A 603 -18.34 14.51 9.03
N HIS A 604 -17.56 14.85 8.01
CA HIS A 604 -17.99 14.79 6.62
C HIS A 604 -17.13 13.77 5.88
N GLY A 605 -17.74 12.71 5.38
CA GLY A 605 -17.06 11.59 4.72
C GLY A 605 -17.46 11.45 3.25
N ALA A 606 -16.52 11.06 2.40
CA ALA A 606 -16.74 10.86 0.97
C ALA A 606 -17.62 9.64 0.67
N LEU A 607 -17.52 8.61 1.50
CA LEU A 607 -18.16 7.33 1.31
C LEU A 607 -18.54 6.71 2.67
N GLY A 608 -19.81 6.34 2.82
CA GLY A 608 -20.32 5.58 3.95
C GLY A 608 -21.66 4.91 3.67
N PHE A 609 -22.21 4.30 4.71
CA PHE A 609 -23.46 3.55 4.70
C PHE A 609 -24.46 4.21 5.65
N CYS A 610 -25.68 4.46 5.18
CA CYS A 610 -26.75 5.05 5.99
C CYS A 610 -27.88 4.05 6.20
N TYR A 611 -28.55 4.18 7.33
CA TYR A 611 -29.63 3.29 7.77
C TYR A 611 -30.95 4.06 7.85
N PRO A 612 -32.09 3.36 7.78
CA PRO A 612 -33.40 3.98 8.00
C PRO A 612 -33.46 4.68 9.36
N ASP A 613 -34.23 5.75 9.43
CA ASP A 613 -34.52 6.40 10.70
C ASP A 613 -35.60 5.61 11.47
N ASP A 614 -35.68 5.82 12.77
CA ASP A 614 -36.52 5.06 13.69
C ASP A 614 -37.86 5.77 13.98
N SER A 615 -38.21 6.85 13.25
CA SER A 615 -39.38 7.71 13.51
C SER A 615 -40.69 6.95 13.68
N VAL A 616 -40.92 5.88 12.93
CA VAL A 616 -42.16 5.08 12.99
C VAL A 616 -42.30 4.32 14.31
N SER A 617 -41.18 4.00 14.96
CA SER A 617 -41.14 3.19 16.19
C SER A 617 -40.82 3.99 17.45
N LEU A 618 -40.44 5.26 17.30
CA LEU A 618 -40.02 6.13 18.40
C LEU A 618 -41.22 6.79 19.08
N LYS A 619 -41.23 6.75 20.41
CA LYS A 619 -42.14 7.53 21.25
C LYS A 619 -41.48 8.87 21.62
N ARG A 620 -42.29 9.85 21.99
CA ARG A 620 -41.82 11.20 22.36
C ARG A 620 -40.80 11.17 23.51
N ASP A 621 -40.99 10.30 24.48
CA ASP A 621 -40.16 10.23 25.69
C ASP A 621 -38.93 9.33 25.54
N ASP A 622 -38.82 8.61 24.41
CA ASP A 622 -37.62 7.81 24.10
C ASP A 622 -36.40 8.74 23.94
N CYS A 623 -35.23 8.26 24.36
CA CYS A 623 -34.00 8.96 24.03
C CYS A 623 -33.64 8.77 22.54
N GLN A 624 -33.29 9.85 21.86
CA GLN A 624 -33.12 9.89 20.42
C GLN A 624 -32.21 11.05 19.96
N LEU A 625 -31.58 10.87 18.79
CA LEU A 625 -31.08 11.99 18.00
C LEU A 625 -32.20 12.51 17.11
N VAL A 626 -32.35 13.83 17.06
CA VAL A 626 -33.23 14.53 16.14
C VAL A 626 -32.36 15.33 15.18
N VAL A 627 -32.43 15.01 13.89
CA VAL A 627 -31.62 15.65 12.85
C VAL A 627 -32.53 16.43 11.93
N GLU A 628 -32.36 17.76 11.92
CA GLU A 628 -33.07 18.62 10.97
C GLU A 628 -32.32 18.60 9.64
N THR A 629 -33.04 18.28 8.57
CA THR A 629 -32.51 18.27 7.20
C THR A 629 -33.26 19.28 6.34
N LYS A 630 -32.83 19.47 5.08
CA LYS A 630 -33.54 20.37 4.16
C LYS A 630 -34.99 19.92 3.90
N THR A 631 -35.25 18.60 3.88
CA THR A 631 -36.52 18.03 3.42
C THR A 631 -37.37 17.43 4.56
N GLY A 632 -36.92 17.52 5.81
CA GLY A 632 -37.64 16.99 6.95
C GLY A 632 -36.74 16.67 8.15
N THR A 633 -37.29 15.97 9.13
CA THR A 633 -36.60 15.58 10.36
C THR A 633 -36.37 14.08 10.37
N LEU A 634 -35.12 13.65 10.59
CA LEU A 634 -34.77 12.25 10.84
C LEU A 634 -34.66 12.01 12.35
N ARG A 635 -35.06 10.83 12.82
CA ARG A 635 -34.94 10.46 14.24
C ARG A 635 -34.25 9.12 14.41
N PHE A 636 -33.26 9.04 15.29
CA PHE A 636 -32.52 7.80 15.53
C PHE A 636 -32.60 7.44 17.01
N ARG A 637 -33.03 6.21 17.32
CA ARG A 637 -33.17 5.72 18.69
C ARG A 637 -31.79 5.63 19.36
N LEU A 638 -31.71 6.15 20.57
CA LEU A 638 -30.56 6.04 21.47
C LEU A 638 -30.94 5.18 22.70
N GLU A 639 -29.94 4.62 23.38
CA GLU A 639 -30.18 3.92 24.65
C GLU A 639 -30.66 4.90 25.73
N GLY A 640 -31.75 4.55 26.42
CA GLY A 640 -32.39 5.38 27.45
C GLY A 640 -31.75 5.29 28.84
N LYS A 641 -30.69 4.50 29.01
CA LYS A 641 -29.91 4.36 30.25
C LYS A 641 -28.41 4.36 29.95
N ARG A 642 -27.59 4.70 30.94
CA ARG A 642 -26.13 4.56 30.81
C ARG A 642 -25.75 3.08 30.68
N LEU A 643 -24.94 2.76 29.69
CA LEU A 643 -24.40 1.42 29.43
C LEU A 643 -23.21 1.10 30.34
N ASP A 644 -22.48 2.13 30.78
CA ASP A 644 -21.50 2.09 31.85
C ASP A 644 -21.90 3.15 32.89
N PRO A 645 -22.13 2.80 34.16
CA PRO A 645 -22.59 3.76 35.18
C PRO A 645 -21.57 4.86 35.51
N ALA A 646 -20.30 4.71 35.12
CA ALA A 646 -19.25 5.68 35.41
C ALA A 646 -19.09 6.75 34.31
N VAL A 647 -19.65 6.56 33.11
CA VAL A 647 -19.44 7.46 31.97
C VAL A 647 -20.72 7.65 31.16
N MET A 648 -20.73 8.68 30.31
CA MET A 648 -21.77 8.92 29.32
C MET A 648 -21.79 7.80 28.27
N ASN A 649 -22.92 7.64 27.61
CA ASN A 649 -22.99 6.86 26.38
C ASN A 649 -22.37 7.66 25.23
N LYS A 650 -21.89 6.95 24.21
CA LYS A 650 -21.45 7.51 22.93
C LYS A 650 -22.51 7.26 21.88
N TYR A 651 -22.81 8.26 21.05
CA TYR A 651 -23.62 8.09 19.85
C TYR A 651 -22.79 8.27 18.58
N HIS A 652 -23.21 7.59 17.51
CA HIS A 652 -22.59 7.65 16.20
C HIS A 652 -23.58 7.26 15.11
N VAL A 653 -23.93 8.19 14.22
CA VAL A 653 -24.96 7.97 13.18
C VAL A 653 -24.54 8.60 11.86
N ASN A 654 -24.69 7.85 10.76
CA ASN A 654 -24.50 8.38 9.41
C ASN A 654 -25.81 8.88 8.82
N VAL A 655 -25.81 10.12 8.34
CA VAL A 655 -26.89 10.73 7.56
C VAL A 655 -26.39 11.01 6.14
N PRO A 656 -27.17 10.78 5.07
CA PRO A 656 -26.74 11.09 3.72
C PRO A 656 -26.47 12.60 3.57
N ALA A 657 -25.29 12.99 3.07
CA ALA A 657 -24.96 14.40 2.87
C ALA A 657 -25.92 15.08 1.88
N SER A 658 -26.50 14.31 0.95
CA SER A 658 -27.53 14.77 0.00
C SER A 658 -28.81 15.30 0.67
N SER A 659 -29.12 14.85 1.90
CA SER A 659 -30.24 15.37 2.68
C SER A 659 -30.01 16.79 3.22
N GLN A 660 -28.76 17.28 3.17
CA GLN A 660 -28.34 18.59 3.69
C GLN A 660 -28.76 18.77 5.17
N PRO A 661 -28.20 17.96 6.08
CA PRO A 661 -28.48 18.09 7.51
C PRO A 661 -27.96 19.45 8.02
N ARG A 662 -28.78 20.12 8.85
CA ARG A 662 -28.59 21.51 9.30
C ARG A 662 -28.33 21.60 10.81
N SER A 663 -28.95 20.73 11.60
CA SER A 663 -28.73 20.68 13.04
C SER A 663 -28.93 19.25 13.55
N VAL A 664 -28.31 18.96 14.69
CA VAL A 664 -28.53 17.73 15.45
C VAL A 664 -28.84 18.11 16.89
N ALA A 665 -29.86 17.48 17.47
CA ALA A 665 -30.21 17.60 18.88
C ALA A 665 -30.22 16.21 19.53
N VAL A 666 -29.69 16.13 20.75
CA VAL A 666 -29.85 14.96 21.62
C VAL A 666 -31.06 15.22 22.50
N VAL A 667 -32.07 14.35 22.42
CA VAL A 667 -33.34 14.49 23.15
C VAL A 667 -33.59 13.23 23.97
N CYS A 668 -33.77 13.36 25.28
CA CYS A 668 -34.22 12.25 26.12
C CYS A 668 -35.37 12.70 27.03
N GLY A 669 -36.41 11.86 27.21
CA GLY A 669 -37.57 12.21 28.03
C GLY A 669 -38.29 13.47 27.55
N GLY A 670 -38.32 13.70 26.23
CA GLY A 670 -38.89 14.90 25.61
C GLY A 670 -38.11 16.20 25.83
N LYS A 671 -36.95 16.17 26.51
CA LYS A 671 -36.10 17.34 26.77
C LYS A 671 -34.88 17.34 25.86
N VAL A 672 -34.58 18.49 25.26
CA VAL A 672 -33.34 18.71 24.51
C VAL A 672 -32.20 18.84 25.51
N LEU A 673 -31.25 17.92 25.48
CA LEU A 673 -30.08 17.90 26.36
C LEU A 673 -28.90 18.67 25.77
N ASP A 674 -28.73 18.62 24.45
CA ASP A 674 -27.79 19.46 23.71
C ASP A 674 -28.27 19.60 22.26
N GLN A 675 -27.89 20.70 21.60
CA GLN A 675 -28.20 20.94 20.19
C GLN A 675 -27.03 21.67 19.52
N ARG A 676 -26.67 21.22 18.32
CA ARG A 676 -25.56 21.79 17.55
C ARG A 676 -25.93 22.02 16.09
N PRO A 677 -25.58 23.19 15.50
CA PRO A 677 -25.65 23.36 14.06
C PRO A 677 -24.62 22.46 13.35
N ILE A 678 -24.99 21.97 12.17
CA ILE A 678 -24.13 21.19 11.28
C ILE A 678 -23.58 22.15 10.24
N ILE A 679 -22.27 22.34 10.26
CA ILE A 679 -21.57 23.28 9.38
C ILE A 679 -21.11 22.50 8.14
N PRO A 680 -21.54 22.86 6.93
CA PRO A 680 -21.01 22.25 5.71
C PRO A 680 -19.51 22.49 5.55
N VAL A 681 -18.80 21.52 4.98
CA VAL A 681 -17.38 21.69 4.61
C VAL A 681 -17.25 22.34 3.23
N ALA A 682 -16.25 23.22 3.08
CA ALA A 682 -15.96 23.90 1.81
C ALA A 682 -15.44 22.91 0.75
N ASP A 683 -14.43 22.13 1.13
CA ASP A 683 -13.86 21.08 0.27
C ASP A 683 -14.58 19.76 0.50
N LYS A 684 -15.08 19.18 -0.59
CA LYS A 684 -15.76 17.89 -0.54
C LYS A 684 -14.72 16.78 -0.47
N PRO A 685 -14.74 15.92 0.57
CA PRO A 685 -13.86 14.76 0.65
C PRO A 685 -14.08 13.83 -0.55
N THR A 686 -13.01 13.15 -0.96
CA THR A 686 -13.03 12.21 -2.09
C THR A 686 -12.71 10.79 -1.63
N PHE A 687 -12.93 9.82 -2.51
CA PHE A 687 -12.55 8.44 -2.26
C PHE A 687 -11.87 7.85 -3.50
N THR A 688 -11.12 6.77 -3.30
CA THR A 688 -10.53 5.99 -4.38
C THR A 688 -10.93 4.53 -4.29
N VAL A 689 -10.95 3.84 -5.43
CA VAL A 689 -11.18 2.40 -5.54
C VAL A 689 -10.06 1.81 -6.37
N ASN A 690 -9.28 0.91 -5.77
CA ASN A 690 -8.21 0.16 -6.43
C ASN A 690 -8.63 -1.32 -6.55
N GLY A 691 -8.33 -1.95 -7.68
CA GLY A 691 -8.78 -3.31 -8.00
C GLY A 691 -10.15 -3.32 -8.69
N VAL A 692 -11.02 -4.25 -8.29
CA VAL A 692 -12.39 -4.40 -8.85
C VAL A 692 -13.23 -3.16 -8.51
N LYS A 693 -13.89 -2.60 -9.51
CA LYS A 693 -14.72 -1.39 -9.36
C LYS A 693 -16.14 -1.69 -8.90
#